data_AF-A0A504JPJ8-F1
#
_entry.id   AF-A0A504JPJ8-F1
#
_cell.length_a   1.000
_cell.length_b   1.000
_cell.length_c   1.000
_cell.angle_alpha   90.00
_cell.angle_beta   90.00
_cell.angle_gamma   90.00
#
_symmetry.space_group_name_H-M   'P 1'
#
loop_
_entity.id
_entity.type
_entity.pdbx_description
1 polymer ?
#
loop_
_entity_poly.entity_id
_entity_poly.type
_entity_poly.pdbx_seq_one_letter_code
_entity_poly.pdbx_strand_id
1 'polypeptide(L)'
;MRFLNYMIFLFCISGIVNAQQIQVSGRVTDEAYSPLPGVNIVIKGTTSGTQTDFDGKYTLQANVGDVLTFSYVGFETTEEEIKGTSSILDVTMKISDAQLDEVVVTGYSAPKRKKTLAYSVSTVSSEKISSRRRKARIRRKLSGKVSGVQISNANKANRNQVIKIRGVGSVSDSKPPLYIVDGVVIDKKDIAKINAIDPKKISDVQVLKDTNATMLYGSKASNGCILITTKQGNYTVENNESYKEITENQFKSVTVAPLSTFSIDVDKASYSNIRRMINNGDTSIPQDAVKIEEMINYFDYNYDQPKEKHPFAIHTEYDETPWNNDTQLVKIGLKGKEIPKDKIPPSNLVFLIDVSGSMGSSNKLPLLKSAFKLLVNQLREKDKVSIVVYAGAAGVVLSPTSGAHKKEIIAALQNLEAGGSTAGGAGIQLAYDIAKENFIKEGNNRVILATDGDFNVGMSSDKDMKQLIEEKRKSGVFLTCLGFGMGNYKDSKLETLADKGNGNHAYIDTMQEAQRVLVKEFGGTLFTIAKDVKIQVEFNPNKVQAYRLIGYENRLLNDEDFVDDTKDAGELGSGHTVTALYEVIPVGVTSKYFKKLPDLKYTKQKTDSKYGDELLTVKFRYKNPKEKESIEMMHVLNTSKEHKVTSDFKFAASVAWFGMKLRNSKLLKNDKIEDIITLASSNKSIDDQGYRSEFVRLMNTYQGL
;
A
#
# COMPACT_ATOMS: atom_id res chain seq x y z
N MET A 1 -35.92 -66.51 7.20
CA MET A 1 -35.97 -65.19 7.87
C MET A 1 -34.65 -64.43 7.92
N ARG A 2 -33.46 -65.06 7.85
CA ARG A 2 -32.18 -64.31 7.87
C ARG A 2 -31.80 -63.62 6.55
N PHE A 3 -32.27 -64.11 5.40
CA PHE A 3 -31.99 -63.49 4.10
C PHE A 3 -32.81 -62.22 3.82
N LEU A 4 -34.02 -62.11 4.40
CA LEU A 4 -34.88 -60.94 4.21
C LEU A 4 -34.36 -59.71 4.98
N ASN A 5 -33.70 -59.92 6.12
CA ASN A 5 -33.08 -58.84 6.90
C ASN A 5 -31.83 -58.26 6.24
N TYR A 6 -31.06 -59.03 5.47
CA TYR A 6 -29.93 -58.50 4.71
C TYR A 6 -30.38 -57.70 3.48
N MET A 7 -31.51 -58.08 2.86
CA MET A 7 -32.06 -57.34 1.72
C MET A 7 -32.65 -55.99 2.12
N ILE A 8 -33.20 -55.88 3.34
CA ILE A 8 -33.68 -54.61 3.92
C ILE A 8 -32.50 -53.72 4.37
N PHE A 9 -31.40 -54.31 4.86
CA PHE A 9 -30.22 -53.54 5.25
C PHE A 9 -29.43 -53.01 4.03
N LEU A 10 -29.46 -53.70 2.89
CA LEU A 10 -28.81 -53.25 1.65
C LEU A 10 -29.60 -52.13 0.92
N PHE A 11 -30.90 -51.99 1.19
CA PHE A 11 -31.74 -50.95 0.58
C PHE A 11 -31.69 -49.60 1.33
N CYS A 12 -31.10 -49.56 2.53
CA CYS A 12 -30.94 -48.32 3.32
C CYS A 12 -29.64 -47.55 3.05
N ILE A 13 -28.74 -48.04 2.18
CA ILE A 13 -27.43 -47.41 1.91
C ILE A 13 -27.41 -46.61 0.58
N SER A 14 -28.45 -46.67 -0.24
CA SER A 14 -28.51 -45.99 -1.56
C SER A 14 -29.25 -44.65 -1.56
N GLY A 15 -29.57 -44.08 -0.41
CA GLY A 15 -30.10 -42.73 -0.29
C GLY A 15 -29.02 -41.64 -0.42
N ILE A 16 -28.26 -41.62 -1.53
CA ILE A 16 -27.53 -40.40 -1.89
C ILE A 16 -28.61 -39.42 -2.35
N VAL A 17 -29.02 -38.55 -1.41
CA VAL A 17 -29.75 -37.33 -1.74
C VAL A 17 -28.83 -36.54 -2.67
N ASN A 18 -29.05 -36.66 -3.98
CA ASN A 18 -28.49 -35.70 -4.92
C ASN A 18 -29.17 -34.38 -4.60
N ALA A 19 -28.51 -33.55 -3.79
CA ALA A 19 -28.91 -32.17 -3.66
C ALA A 19 -28.81 -31.57 -5.06
N GLN A 20 -29.95 -31.15 -5.62
CA GLN A 20 -29.99 -30.64 -6.98
C GLN A 20 -29.20 -29.33 -7.00
N GLN A 21 -28.04 -29.36 -7.65
CA GLN A 21 -27.23 -28.18 -7.88
C GLN A 21 -27.99 -27.25 -8.84
N ILE A 22 -28.30 -26.05 -8.39
CA ILE A 22 -29.02 -25.04 -9.14
C ILE A 22 -28.16 -23.80 -9.34
N GLN A 23 -28.39 -23.11 -10.45
CA GLN A 23 -27.80 -21.80 -10.70
C GLN A 23 -28.64 -20.75 -9.99
N VAL A 24 -28.10 -20.19 -8.92
CA VAL A 24 -28.69 -19.08 -8.18
C VAL A 24 -28.15 -17.78 -8.76
N SER A 25 -29.05 -16.88 -9.10
CA SER A 25 -28.77 -15.53 -9.57
C SER A 25 -29.52 -14.53 -8.71
N GLY A 26 -29.15 -13.27 -8.75
CA GLY A 26 -29.83 -12.26 -7.96
C GLY A 26 -29.13 -10.93 -8.00
N ARG A 27 -29.70 -9.96 -7.31
CA ARG A 27 -29.16 -8.62 -7.16
C ARG A 27 -28.99 -8.27 -5.68
N VAL A 28 -27.85 -7.70 -5.33
CA VAL A 28 -27.58 -7.17 -4.00
C VAL A 28 -27.68 -5.65 -4.02
N THR A 29 -28.47 -5.09 -3.10
CA THR A 29 -28.69 -3.64 -2.95
C THR A 29 -28.53 -3.17 -1.51
N ASP A 30 -28.40 -1.86 -1.30
CA ASP A 30 -28.52 -1.23 0.02
C ASP A 30 -30.00 -0.92 0.38
N GLU A 31 -30.24 -0.38 1.58
CA GLU A 31 -31.56 0.05 2.04
C GLU A 31 -32.19 1.18 1.21
N ALA A 32 -31.39 1.89 0.40
CA ALA A 32 -31.86 2.89 -0.56
C ALA A 32 -32.11 2.31 -1.96
N TYR A 33 -32.07 0.98 -2.12
CA TYR A 33 -32.20 0.22 -3.37
C TYR A 33 -31.11 0.51 -4.42
N SER A 34 -29.96 1.05 -4.00
CA SER A 34 -28.78 1.23 -4.86
C SER A 34 -28.03 -0.10 -5.00
N PRO A 35 -27.54 -0.46 -6.20
CA PRO A 35 -26.78 -1.70 -6.39
C PRO A 35 -25.44 -1.66 -5.65
N LEU A 36 -25.07 -2.78 -5.03
CA LEU A 36 -23.80 -2.93 -4.33
C LEU A 36 -22.83 -3.78 -5.18
N PRO A 37 -21.80 -3.17 -5.80
CA PRO A 37 -20.80 -3.90 -6.56
C PRO A 37 -19.68 -4.47 -5.69
N GLY A 38 -19.21 -5.68 -5.98
CA GLY A 38 -18.12 -6.32 -5.23
C GLY A 38 -18.52 -6.95 -3.89
N VAL A 39 -19.81 -7.16 -3.63
CA VAL A 39 -20.29 -7.95 -2.49
C VAL A 39 -19.78 -9.37 -2.63
N ASN A 40 -19.10 -9.88 -1.60
CA ASN A 40 -18.56 -11.23 -1.57
C ASN A 40 -19.63 -12.22 -1.07
N ILE A 41 -19.96 -13.20 -1.91
CA ILE A 41 -21.04 -14.16 -1.68
C ILE A 41 -20.43 -15.55 -1.61
N VAL A 42 -20.47 -16.20 -0.45
CA VAL A 42 -19.82 -17.50 -0.22
C VAL A 42 -20.83 -18.49 0.36
N ILE A 43 -20.81 -19.73 -0.10
CA ILE A 43 -21.59 -20.82 0.51
C ILE A 43 -20.95 -21.14 1.87
N LYS A 44 -21.70 -20.95 2.96
CA LYS A 44 -21.24 -21.08 4.33
C LYS A 44 -20.59 -22.45 4.59
N GLY A 45 -19.37 -22.42 5.13
CA GLY A 45 -18.58 -23.64 5.39
C GLY A 45 -17.78 -24.16 4.18
N THR A 46 -17.80 -23.45 3.05
CA THR A 46 -17.02 -23.81 1.84
C THR A 46 -16.17 -22.63 1.35
N THR A 47 -15.32 -22.88 0.36
CA THR A 47 -14.59 -21.83 -0.39
C THR A 47 -15.27 -21.47 -1.72
N SER A 48 -16.47 -22.00 -1.99
CA SER A 48 -17.21 -21.76 -3.23
C SER A 48 -18.01 -20.47 -3.09
N GLY A 49 -17.79 -19.52 -4.01
CA GLY A 49 -18.41 -18.20 -3.95
C GLY A 49 -18.26 -17.39 -5.23
N THR A 50 -18.90 -16.23 -5.27
CA THR A 50 -18.88 -15.28 -6.37
C THR A 50 -18.90 -13.85 -5.83
N GLN A 51 -18.80 -12.86 -6.72
CA GLN A 51 -18.95 -11.45 -6.36
C GLN A 51 -19.97 -10.77 -7.25
N THR A 52 -20.61 -9.72 -6.73
CA THR A 52 -21.53 -8.91 -7.54
C THR A 52 -20.79 -8.04 -8.56
N ASP A 53 -21.39 -7.86 -9.73
CA ASP A 53 -20.93 -6.93 -10.77
C ASP A 53 -21.31 -5.47 -10.46
N PHE A 54 -21.03 -4.55 -11.40
CA PHE A 54 -21.34 -3.11 -11.27
C PHE A 54 -22.83 -2.80 -11.06
N ASP A 55 -23.73 -3.67 -11.53
CA ASP A 55 -25.17 -3.51 -11.37
C ASP A 55 -25.70 -4.21 -10.11
N GLY A 56 -24.80 -4.74 -9.28
CA GLY A 56 -25.12 -5.50 -8.07
C GLY A 56 -25.55 -6.94 -8.37
N LYS A 57 -25.41 -7.44 -9.61
CA LYS A 57 -25.91 -8.77 -9.99
C LYS A 57 -24.85 -9.84 -9.73
N TYR A 58 -25.30 -11.03 -9.36
CA TYR A 58 -24.42 -12.17 -9.16
C TYR A 58 -25.00 -13.45 -9.76
N THR A 59 -24.15 -14.45 -9.92
CA THR A 59 -24.55 -15.81 -10.29
C THR A 59 -23.60 -16.82 -9.65
N LEU A 60 -24.15 -17.86 -9.03
CA LEU A 60 -23.42 -18.88 -8.26
C LEU A 60 -24.11 -20.25 -8.43
N GLN A 61 -23.31 -21.32 -8.51
CA GLN A 61 -23.84 -22.69 -8.45
C GLN A 61 -23.89 -23.14 -7.00
N ALA A 62 -25.08 -23.46 -6.49
CA ALA A 62 -25.30 -23.85 -5.09
C ALA A 62 -26.42 -24.91 -4.99
N ASN A 63 -26.48 -25.62 -3.87
CA ASN A 63 -27.51 -26.63 -3.63
C ASN A 63 -28.70 -26.04 -2.88
N VAL A 64 -29.89 -26.61 -3.07
CA VAL A 64 -31.06 -26.26 -2.26
C VAL A 64 -30.78 -26.61 -0.79
N GLY A 65 -30.97 -25.65 0.12
CA GLY A 65 -30.64 -25.77 1.55
C GLY A 65 -29.24 -25.23 1.93
N ASP A 66 -28.40 -24.84 0.96
CA ASP A 66 -27.16 -24.14 1.26
C ASP A 66 -27.46 -22.73 1.80
N VAL A 67 -26.66 -22.28 2.77
CA VAL A 67 -26.70 -20.92 3.31
C VAL A 67 -25.64 -20.07 2.62
N LEU A 68 -26.06 -18.99 1.97
CA LEU A 68 -25.17 -18.01 1.36
C LEU A 68 -24.87 -16.89 2.35
N THR A 69 -23.59 -16.61 2.55
CA THR A 69 -23.11 -15.49 3.36
C THR A 69 -22.71 -14.34 2.44
N PHE A 70 -23.35 -13.19 2.62
CA PHE A 70 -23.10 -11.94 1.88
C PHE A 70 -22.30 -11.00 2.77
N SER A 71 -21.12 -10.62 2.31
CA SER A 71 -20.21 -9.75 3.05
C SER A 71 -19.74 -8.59 2.17
N TYR A 72 -19.86 -7.37 2.69
CA TYR A 72 -19.45 -6.15 2.02
C TYR A 72 -19.02 -5.12 3.05
N VAL A 73 -17.97 -4.36 2.74
CA VAL A 73 -17.36 -3.42 3.69
C VAL A 73 -18.35 -2.30 4.00
N GLY A 74 -18.54 -1.99 5.29
CA GLY A 74 -19.52 -1.00 5.74
C GLY A 74 -20.95 -1.54 5.92
N PHE A 75 -21.18 -2.82 5.65
CA PHE A 75 -22.49 -3.47 5.79
C PHE A 75 -22.43 -4.63 6.78
N GLU A 76 -23.56 -4.93 7.42
CA GLU A 76 -23.73 -6.12 8.22
C GLU A 76 -23.67 -7.36 7.32
N THR A 77 -23.04 -8.42 7.81
CA THR A 77 -23.03 -9.69 7.08
C THR A 77 -24.44 -10.29 7.11
N THR A 78 -25.01 -10.50 5.93
CA THR A 78 -26.35 -11.09 5.77
C THR A 78 -26.20 -12.57 5.39
N GLU A 79 -27.01 -13.43 5.99
CA GLU A 79 -27.08 -14.85 5.62
C GLU A 79 -28.46 -15.17 5.06
N GLU A 80 -28.51 -15.77 3.87
CA GLU A 80 -29.75 -16.18 3.23
C GLU A 80 -29.68 -17.66 2.84
N GLU A 81 -30.70 -18.41 3.21
CA GLU A 81 -30.85 -19.82 2.87
C GLU A 81 -31.53 -19.97 1.51
N ILE A 82 -31.01 -20.85 0.66
CA ILE A 82 -31.63 -21.17 -0.63
C ILE A 82 -32.87 -22.03 -0.40
N LYS A 83 -34.04 -21.37 -0.44
CA LYS A 83 -35.36 -22.00 -0.25
C LYS A 83 -36.02 -22.36 -1.59
N GLY A 84 -36.28 -23.66 -1.80
CA GLY A 84 -37.01 -24.17 -2.97
C GLY A 84 -36.21 -24.15 -4.27
N THR A 85 -36.90 -24.20 -5.42
CA THR A 85 -36.31 -24.20 -6.78
C THR A 85 -36.17 -22.80 -7.40
N SER A 86 -36.35 -21.73 -6.61
CA SER A 86 -36.19 -20.37 -7.14
C SER A 86 -34.72 -20.10 -7.49
N SER A 87 -34.46 -19.78 -8.76
CA SER A 87 -33.14 -19.40 -9.27
C SER A 87 -32.81 -17.93 -9.03
N ILE A 88 -33.70 -17.15 -8.43
CA ILE A 88 -33.52 -15.73 -8.15
C ILE A 88 -33.61 -15.46 -6.64
N LEU A 89 -32.55 -14.88 -6.08
CA LEU A 89 -32.43 -14.46 -4.70
C LEU A 89 -31.86 -13.04 -4.65
N ASP A 90 -32.74 -12.04 -4.51
CA ASP A 90 -32.33 -10.65 -4.31
C ASP A 90 -32.12 -10.39 -2.82
N VAL A 91 -31.05 -9.68 -2.47
CA VAL A 91 -30.65 -9.45 -1.07
C VAL A 91 -30.44 -7.96 -0.83
N THR A 92 -31.04 -7.44 0.23
CA THR A 92 -30.78 -6.07 0.70
C THR A 92 -29.87 -6.13 1.91
N MET A 93 -28.68 -5.53 1.82
CA MET A 93 -27.73 -5.44 2.93
C MET A 93 -27.97 -4.17 3.74
N LYS A 94 -27.87 -4.30 5.06
CA LYS A 94 -27.99 -3.17 5.98
C LYS A 94 -26.63 -2.56 6.27
N ILE A 95 -26.58 -1.24 6.34
CA ILE A 95 -25.36 -0.52 6.72
C ILE A 95 -25.05 -0.86 8.18
N SER A 96 -23.80 -1.19 8.47
CA SER A 96 -23.37 -1.45 9.85
C SER A 96 -23.24 -0.13 10.60
N ASP A 97 -23.81 -0.03 11.81
CA ASP A 97 -23.67 1.13 12.72
C ASP A 97 -22.20 1.43 13.11
N ALA A 98 -21.27 0.55 12.75
CA ALA A 98 -19.86 0.85 12.65
C ALA A 98 -19.59 1.71 11.39
N GLN A 99 -19.92 3.01 11.48
CA GLN A 99 -19.67 4.02 10.43
C GLN A 99 -18.30 3.85 9.75
N LEU A 100 -18.33 3.37 8.51
CA LEU A 100 -17.30 3.60 7.50
C LEU A 100 -17.98 4.43 6.41
N ASP A 101 -17.69 5.74 6.38
CA ASP A 101 -17.99 6.55 5.22
C ASP A 101 -17.17 5.98 4.05
N GLU A 102 -17.81 5.15 3.22
CA GLU A 102 -17.22 4.64 2.00
C GLU A 102 -17.10 5.79 1.01
N VAL A 103 -15.86 6.25 0.81
CA VAL A 103 -15.54 7.00 -0.40
C VAL A 103 -15.44 5.97 -1.52
N VAL A 104 -16.53 5.78 -2.26
CA VAL A 104 -16.51 5.04 -3.53
C VAL A 104 -15.39 5.62 -4.39
N VAL A 105 -14.34 4.83 -4.58
CA VAL A 105 -13.26 5.14 -5.51
C VAL A 105 -13.84 4.97 -6.91
N THR A 106 -14.30 6.07 -7.50
CA THR A 106 -14.54 6.12 -8.94
C THR A 106 -13.20 5.87 -9.62
N GLY A 107 -12.99 4.64 -10.08
CA GLY A 107 -11.85 4.30 -10.93
C GLY A 107 -11.86 5.24 -12.14
N TYR A 108 -10.84 6.08 -12.25
CA TYR A 108 -10.66 6.91 -13.43
C TYR A 108 -10.40 5.98 -14.60
N SER A 109 -11.40 5.83 -15.48
CA SER A 109 -11.20 5.13 -16.74
C SER A 109 -10.13 5.86 -17.55
N ALA A 110 -9.04 5.17 -17.88
CA ALA A 110 -8.08 5.63 -18.88
C ALA A 110 -8.83 6.05 -20.16
N PRO A 111 -8.40 7.10 -20.87
CA PRO A 111 -9.06 7.51 -22.10
C PRO A 111 -8.93 6.40 -23.14
N LYS A 112 -10.00 5.59 -23.27
CA LYS A 112 -10.11 4.60 -24.35
C LYS A 112 -9.96 5.31 -25.69
N ARG A 113 -9.03 4.84 -26.53
CA ARG A 113 -8.90 5.28 -27.92
C ARG A 113 -10.26 5.18 -28.60
N LYS A 114 -10.62 6.25 -29.32
CA LYS A 114 -11.86 6.45 -30.08
C LYS A 114 -12.33 5.16 -30.77
N LYS A 115 -13.25 4.44 -30.12
CA LYS A 115 -14.25 3.60 -30.79
C LYS A 115 -15.59 3.83 -30.11
N THR A 116 -16.40 4.62 -30.81
CA THR A 116 -17.85 4.78 -30.75
C THR A 116 -18.47 4.86 -29.35
N LEU A 117 -18.47 6.06 -28.75
CA LEU A 117 -19.28 6.39 -27.57
C LEU A 117 -20.68 6.85 -28.01
N ALA A 118 -21.72 6.28 -27.41
CA ALA A 118 -23.14 6.57 -27.67
C ALA A 118 -23.67 7.83 -26.94
N TYR A 119 -22.79 8.82 -26.68
CA TYR A 119 -23.13 10.00 -25.87
C TYR A 119 -22.73 11.32 -26.55
N SER A 120 -23.44 12.41 -26.21
CA SER A 120 -23.21 13.74 -26.79
C SER A 120 -21.90 14.36 -26.27
N VAL A 121 -20.81 14.18 -27.02
CA VAL A 121 -19.52 14.82 -26.77
C VAL A 121 -19.32 15.98 -27.75
N SER A 122 -19.13 17.19 -27.24
CA SER A 122 -18.71 18.33 -28.04
C SER A 122 -17.17 18.38 -28.10
N THR A 123 -16.58 18.03 -29.25
CA THR A 123 -15.12 17.96 -29.44
C THR A 123 -14.65 19.11 -30.34
N VAL A 124 -13.53 19.77 -29.99
CA VAL A 124 -12.90 20.79 -30.85
C VAL A 124 -11.45 20.40 -31.19
N SER A 125 -11.23 20.03 -32.46
CA SER A 125 -9.91 19.63 -32.96
C SER A 125 -8.94 20.82 -33.10
N SER A 126 -7.63 20.54 -32.96
CA SER A 126 -6.56 21.55 -32.94
C SER A 126 -6.45 22.44 -34.19
N GLU A 127 -6.90 21.99 -35.37
CA GLU A 127 -6.92 22.79 -36.61
C GLU A 127 -7.87 24.00 -36.53
N LYS A 128 -8.95 23.91 -35.73
CA LYS A 128 -9.87 25.04 -35.50
C LYS A 128 -9.35 26.01 -34.44
N ILE A 129 -8.33 25.63 -33.66
CA ILE A 129 -7.73 26.45 -32.59
C ILE A 129 -6.59 27.32 -33.13
N SER A 130 -5.92 26.92 -34.22
CA SER A 130 -4.68 27.55 -34.69
C SER A 130 -4.82 28.62 -35.79
N SER A 131 -6.02 28.87 -36.35
CA SER A 131 -6.18 29.80 -37.49
C SER A 131 -6.03 31.30 -37.11
N ARG A 132 -5.52 32.06 -38.10
CA ARG A 132 -4.72 33.32 -38.02
C ARG A 132 -5.47 34.58 -37.54
N ARG A 133 -5.06 35.12 -36.37
CA ARG A 133 -4.60 36.52 -36.08
C ARG A 133 -4.77 36.87 -34.58
N ARG A 134 -3.67 37.39 -33.98
CA ARG A 134 -3.41 37.89 -32.60
C ARG A 134 -3.55 36.91 -31.41
N LYS A 135 -2.56 36.97 -30.49
CA LYS A 135 -2.46 36.26 -29.20
C LYS A 135 -3.80 36.32 -28.45
N ALA A 136 -4.57 35.25 -28.49
CA ALA A 136 -5.79 35.08 -27.72
C ALA A 136 -5.60 33.88 -26.77
N ARG A 137 -5.82 34.11 -25.46
CA ARG A 137 -5.88 33.05 -24.44
C ARG A 137 -6.91 32.01 -24.86
N ILE A 138 -6.66 30.73 -24.56
CA ILE A 138 -7.47 29.54 -24.94
C ILE A 138 -8.97 29.81 -24.81
N ARG A 139 -9.36 30.44 -23.69
CA ARG A 139 -10.75 30.79 -23.36
C ARG A 139 -11.49 31.50 -24.51
N ARG A 140 -10.89 32.54 -25.10
CA ARG A 140 -11.53 33.36 -26.15
C ARG A 140 -11.73 32.62 -27.48
N LYS A 141 -11.02 31.50 -27.70
CA LYS A 141 -11.15 30.66 -28.91
C LYS A 141 -12.21 29.56 -28.76
N LEU A 142 -12.63 29.24 -27.54
CA LEU A 142 -13.70 28.29 -27.23
C LEU A 142 -15.09 28.95 -27.32
N SER A 143 -15.19 30.26 -27.11
CA SER A 143 -16.42 31.02 -27.30
C SER A 143 -16.87 31.02 -28.77
N GLY A 144 -18.09 30.55 -29.01
CA GLY A 144 -18.68 30.47 -30.36
C GLY A 144 -18.29 29.24 -31.18
N LYS A 145 -17.42 28.35 -30.68
CA LYS A 145 -17.02 27.10 -31.37
C LYS A 145 -17.49 25.83 -30.68
N VAL A 146 -17.93 25.93 -29.43
CA VAL A 146 -18.55 24.86 -28.64
C VAL A 146 -19.99 25.29 -28.33
N SER A 147 -20.97 24.46 -28.66
CA SER A 147 -22.37 24.75 -28.37
C SER A 147 -22.56 24.78 -26.84
N GLY A 148 -23.03 25.91 -26.31
CA GLY A 148 -23.26 26.10 -24.87
C GLY A 148 -22.15 26.79 -24.08
N VAL A 149 -21.07 27.32 -24.68
CA VAL A 149 -20.02 28.06 -23.93
C VAL A 149 -20.16 29.58 -24.10
N GLN A 150 -20.36 30.32 -23.00
CA GLN A 150 -20.38 31.79 -22.92
C GLN A 150 -19.20 32.32 -22.09
N ILE A 151 -18.63 33.45 -22.47
CA ILE A 151 -17.59 34.14 -21.67
C ILE A 151 -18.19 35.44 -21.15
N SER A 152 -18.24 35.64 -19.83
CA SER A 152 -18.57 36.95 -19.27
C SER A 152 -17.28 37.72 -18.98
N ASN A 153 -17.15 38.91 -19.55
CA ASN A 153 -16.07 39.84 -19.20
C ASN A 153 -16.37 40.44 -17.82
N ALA A 154 -15.54 40.16 -16.82
CA ALA A 154 -15.51 40.96 -15.60
C ALA A 154 -14.86 42.33 -15.90
N ASN A 155 -15.37 43.38 -15.26
CA ASN A 155 -14.94 44.76 -15.47
C ASN A 155 -13.43 44.97 -15.22
N LYS A 156 -12.88 45.98 -15.90
CA LYS A 156 -11.45 46.31 -16.15
C LYS A 156 -10.50 46.40 -14.94
N ALA A 157 -10.96 46.17 -13.72
CA ALA A 157 -10.16 46.20 -12.49
C ALA A 157 -9.75 44.81 -11.98
N ASN A 158 -10.37 43.71 -12.43
CA ASN A 158 -10.06 42.36 -11.95
C ASN A 158 -9.73 41.42 -13.12
N ARG A 159 -8.52 40.83 -13.14
CA ARG A 159 -7.97 40.08 -14.31
C ARG A 159 -8.57 38.69 -14.52
N ASN A 160 -9.65 38.33 -13.81
CA ASN A 160 -10.30 37.03 -13.89
C ASN A 160 -11.51 37.06 -14.85
N GLN A 161 -11.37 36.48 -16.04
CA GLN A 161 -12.48 36.18 -16.95
C GLN A 161 -12.95 34.75 -16.77
N VAL A 162 -14.24 34.55 -16.49
CA VAL A 162 -14.88 33.26 -16.18
C VAL A 162 -15.54 32.66 -17.44
N ILE A 163 -15.32 31.37 -17.70
CA ILE A 163 -16.05 30.60 -18.72
C ILE A 163 -17.34 30.08 -18.09
N LYS A 164 -18.49 30.38 -18.71
CA LYS A 164 -19.82 29.88 -18.33
C LYS A 164 -20.29 28.85 -19.36
N ILE A 165 -20.86 27.73 -18.91
CA ILE A 165 -21.52 26.76 -19.79
C ILE A 165 -23.04 26.92 -19.60
N ARG A 166 -23.86 26.97 -20.66
CA ARG A 166 -25.32 27.06 -20.57
C ARG A 166 -25.92 25.69 -20.29
N GLY A 167 -26.80 25.61 -19.29
CA GLY A 167 -27.49 24.40 -18.86
C GLY A 167 -27.21 24.00 -17.40
N VAL A 168 -26.12 24.52 -16.82
CA VAL A 168 -25.81 24.41 -15.39
C VAL A 168 -26.49 25.54 -14.61
N GLY A 169 -27.10 25.20 -13.48
CA GLY A 169 -27.62 26.18 -12.52
C GLY A 169 -26.55 27.20 -12.14
N SER A 170 -26.92 28.47 -12.19
CA SER A 170 -26.23 29.66 -11.69
C SER A 170 -24.85 29.46 -11.06
N VAL A 171 -23.78 29.60 -11.85
CA VAL A 171 -22.39 29.61 -11.38
C VAL A 171 -22.05 30.99 -10.80
N SER A 172 -21.99 31.10 -9.48
CA SER A 172 -21.24 32.17 -8.79
C SER A 172 -19.74 31.80 -8.76
N ASP A 173 -18.87 32.78 -8.48
CA ASP A 173 -17.40 32.61 -8.35
C ASP A 173 -16.94 31.51 -7.36
N SER A 174 -17.86 30.87 -6.64
CA SER A 174 -17.57 29.87 -5.59
C SER A 174 -17.29 28.45 -6.09
N LYS A 175 -17.70 28.06 -7.31
CA LYS A 175 -17.59 26.65 -7.79
C LYS A 175 -17.24 26.53 -9.30
N PRO A 176 -15.96 26.52 -9.69
CA PRO A 176 -15.55 26.27 -11.08
C PRO A 176 -15.76 24.81 -11.52
N PRO A 177 -15.86 24.53 -12.84
CA PRO A 177 -15.87 23.15 -13.36
C PRO A 177 -14.54 22.43 -13.06
N LEU A 178 -14.58 21.10 -13.06
CA LEU A 178 -13.37 20.28 -12.91
C LEU A 178 -12.49 20.42 -14.16
N TYR A 179 -11.19 20.60 -14.00
CA TYR A 179 -10.25 20.58 -15.11
C TYR A 179 -9.39 19.33 -15.04
N ILE A 180 -9.22 18.67 -16.17
CA ILE A 180 -8.35 17.51 -16.31
C ILE A 180 -7.40 17.78 -17.48
N VAL A 181 -6.08 17.72 -17.26
CA VAL A 181 -5.08 17.90 -18.32
C VAL A 181 -4.27 16.62 -18.42
N ASP A 182 -4.27 15.99 -19.61
CA ASP A 182 -3.58 14.72 -19.88
C ASP A 182 -3.92 13.59 -18.88
N GLY A 183 -5.16 13.56 -18.40
CA GLY A 183 -5.64 12.59 -17.41
C GLY A 183 -5.50 13.05 -15.95
N VAL A 184 -4.74 14.12 -15.69
CA VAL A 184 -4.48 14.63 -14.34
C VAL A 184 -5.51 15.67 -13.93
N VAL A 185 -6.16 15.47 -12.79
CA VAL A 185 -7.10 16.44 -12.20
C VAL A 185 -6.33 17.66 -11.68
N ILE A 186 -6.77 18.87 -12.07
CA ILE A 186 -6.10 20.11 -11.70
C ILE A 186 -6.80 20.78 -10.52
N ASP A 187 -6.05 21.02 -9.46
CA ASP A 187 -6.52 21.74 -8.28
C ASP A 187 -6.86 23.21 -8.59
N LYS A 188 -7.77 23.78 -7.79
CA LYS A 188 -8.22 25.18 -7.94
C LYS A 188 -7.07 26.19 -7.95
N LYS A 189 -6.02 25.95 -7.16
CA LYS A 189 -4.82 26.78 -7.07
C LYS A 189 -4.00 26.81 -8.38
N ASP A 190 -4.08 25.73 -9.17
CA ASP A 190 -3.30 25.54 -10.40
C ASP A 190 -4.10 25.83 -11.68
N ILE A 191 -5.39 26.21 -11.58
CA ILE A 191 -6.22 26.65 -12.72
C ILE A 191 -5.57 27.82 -13.48
N ALA A 192 -4.80 28.68 -12.79
CA ALA A 192 -4.05 29.75 -13.43
C ALA A 192 -2.98 29.22 -14.42
N LYS A 193 -2.36 28.07 -14.11
CA LYS A 193 -1.34 27.40 -14.95
C LYS A 193 -1.97 26.81 -16.22
N ILE A 194 -3.21 26.31 -16.15
CA ILE A 194 -3.97 25.87 -17.35
C ILE A 194 -4.09 27.01 -18.38
N ASN A 195 -4.32 28.24 -17.91
CA ASN A 195 -4.44 29.39 -18.82
C ASN A 195 -3.13 29.81 -19.48
N ALA A 196 -2.00 29.34 -18.95
CA ALA A 196 -0.66 29.59 -19.46
C ALA A 196 -0.19 28.52 -20.47
N ILE A 197 -0.91 27.40 -20.62
CA ILE A 197 -0.60 26.38 -21.63
C ILE A 197 -0.64 27.03 -23.02
N ASP A 198 0.44 26.87 -23.80
CA ASP A 198 0.46 27.34 -25.20
C ASP A 198 -0.62 26.60 -26.00
N PRO A 199 -1.60 27.29 -26.62
CA PRO A 199 -2.61 26.65 -27.44
C PRO A 199 -2.07 25.75 -28.56
N LYS A 200 -0.84 25.97 -29.03
CA LYS A 200 -0.19 25.11 -30.04
C LYS A 200 0.18 23.73 -29.50
N LYS A 201 0.38 23.63 -28.18
CA LYS A 201 0.67 22.39 -27.45
C LYS A 201 -0.61 21.62 -27.11
N ILE A 202 -1.81 22.11 -27.42
CA ILE A 202 -3.06 21.41 -27.14
C ILE A 202 -3.48 20.58 -28.36
N SER A 203 -3.68 19.29 -28.12
CA SER A 203 -4.18 18.32 -29.10
C SER A 203 -5.71 18.37 -29.19
N ASP A 204 -6.39 18.32 -28.05
CA ASP A 204 -7.86 18.24 -27.97
C ASP A 204 -8.38 18.91 -26.70
N VAL A 205 -9.61 19.45 -26.76
CA VAL A 205 -10.35 19.91 -25.58
C VAL A 205 -11.76 19.36 -25.65
N GLN A 206 -12.15 18.61 -24.62
CA GLN A 206 -13.49 18.03 -24.49
C GLN A 206 -14.19 18.64 -23.29
N VAL A 207 -15.48 18.91 -23.44
CA VAL A 207 -16.31 19.41 -22.36
C VAL A 207 -17.39 18.37 -22.08
N LEU A 208 -17.38 17.82 -20.88
CA LEU A 208 -18.39 16.91 -20.39
C LEU A 208 -19.39 17.68 -19.51
N LYS A 209 -20.68 17.42 -19.76
CA LYS A 209 -21.79 18.00 -18.99
C LYS A 209 -22.09 17.17 -17.75
N ASP A 210 -22.72 17.81 -16.79
CA ASP A 210 -22.87 17.44 -15.37
C ASP A 210 -23.17 15.97 -15.12
N THR A 211 -24.12 15.36 -15.83
CA THR A 211 -24.45 13.93 -15.66
C THR A 211 -23.35 13.00 -16.15
N ASN A 212 -22.77 13.26 -17.32
CA ASN A 212 -21.68 12.46 -17.88
C ASN A 212 -20.34 12.70 -17.16
N ALA A 213 -20.13 13.93 -16.72
CA ALA A 213 -18.93 14.33 -15.98
C ALA A 213 -18.92 13.73 -14.57
N THR A 214 -20.07 13.76 -13.87
CA THR A 214 -20.23 13.14 -12.55
C THR A 214 -20.17 11.61 -12.63
N MET A 215 -20.67 11.00 -13.70
CA MET A 215 -20.55 9.55 -13.94
C MET A 215 -19.09 9.10 -14.11
N LEU A 216 -18.24 9.91 -14.75
CA LEU A 216 -16.84 9.56 -14.99
C LEU A 216 -15.87 10.06 -13.90
N TYR A 217 -16.18 11.16 -13.23
CA TYR A 217 -15.26 11.89 -12.34
C TYR A 217 -15.86 12.26 -10.97
N GLY A 218 -17.00 11.66 -10.62
CA GLY A 218 -17.64 11.79 -9.32
C GLY A 218 -18.17 13.20 -9.00
N SER A 219 -18.52 13.42 -7.73
CA SER A 219 -19.14 14.67 -7.24
C SER A 219 -18.31 15.93 -7.49
N LYS A 220 -16.98 15.80 -7.68
CA LYS A 220 -16.07 16.89 -8.06
C LYS A 220 -16.39 17.49 -9.44
N ALA A 221 -17.05 16.72 -10.32
CA ALA A 221 -17.47 17.15 -11.64
C ALA A 221 -18.97 17.51 -11.74
N SER A 222 -19.63 17.70 -10.59
CA SER A 222 -21.04 18.13 -10.49
C SER A 222 -21.37 19.44 -11.22
N ASN A 223 -20.36 20.27 -11.48
CA ASN A 223 -20.48 21.52 -12.24
C ASN A 223 -19.89 21.39 -13.67
N GLY A 224 -19.74 20.17 -14.17
CA GLY A 224 -19.13 19.83 -15.46
C GLY A 224 -17.62 19.59 -15.38
N CYS A 225 -17.06 18.98 -16.42
CA CYS A 225 -15.63 18.69 -16.54
C CYS A 225 -15.07 19.18 -17.89
N ILE A 226 -13.88 19.78 -17.87
CA ILE A 226 -13.13 20.22 -19.05
C ILE A 226 -11.85 19.38 -19.13
N LEU A 227 -11.78 18.51 -20.14
CA LEU A 227 -10.61 17.67 -20.42
C LEU A 227 -9.77 18.36 -21.48
N ILE A 228 -8.47 18.46 -21.23
CA ILE A 228 -7.48 19.03 -22.14
C ILE A 228 -6.44 17.97 -22.40
N THR A 229 -6.20 17.63 -23.67
CA THR A 229 -5.14 16.71 -24.08
C THR A 229 -4.05 17.52 -24.78
N THR A 230 -2.79 17.38 -24.39
CA THR A 230 -1.65 18.06 -25.00
C THR A 230 -0.98 17.20 -26.08
N LYS A 231 -0.34 17.87 -27.04
CA LYS A 231 0.55 17.26 -28.03
C LYS A 231 1.85 16.96 -27.28
N GLN A 232 2.06 15.68 -26.94
CA GLN A 232 3.24 15.11 -26.22
C GLN A 232 3.16 15.01 -24.68
N GLY A 233 2.01 15.18 -24.03
CA GLY A 233 1.89 14.96 -22.57
C GLY A 233 2.76 15.93 -21.73
N ASN A 234 2.94 17.16 -22.22
CA ASN A 234 3.93 18.11 -21.67
C ASN A 234 3.39 18.99 -20.54
N TYR A 235 2.22 18.65 -19.99
CA TYR A 235 1.73 19.26 -18.77
C TYR A 235 2.23 18.46 -17.56
N THR A 236 3.32 18.93 -16.96
CA THR A 236 3.81 18.43 -15.69
C THR A 236 3.14 19.24 -14.59
N VAL A 237 2.28 18.64 -13.77
CA VAL A 237 2.06 19.18 -12.42
C VAL A 237 3.43 19.10 -11.76
N GLU A 238 3.91 20.20 -11.17
CA GLU A 238 5.11 20.16 -10.32
C GLU A 238 4.80 19.20 -9.16
N ASN A 239 5.12 17.91 -9.35
CA ASN A 239 5.07 16.93 -8.31
C ASN A 239 6.32 17.17 -7.46
N ASN A 240 6.12 17.70 -6.25
CA ASN A 240 7.20 17.92 -5.31
C ASN A 240 7.53 16.66 -4.51
N GLU A 241 6.95 15.51 -4.85
CA GLU A 241 7.35 14.23 -4.29
C GLU A 241 8.80 13.91 -4.60
N SER A 242 9.51 13.35 -3.62
CA SER A 242 10.95 13.09 -3.71
C SER A 242 11.29 11.73 -3.14
N TYR A 243 11.92 10.90 -3.96
CA TYR A 243 12.35 9.54 -3.66
C TYR A 243 13.89 9.47 -3.66
N LYS A 244 14.46 8.58 -2.85
CA LYS A 244 15.90 8.34 -2.83
C LYS A 244 16.29 7.45 -4.01
N GLU A 245 17.36 7.79 -4.72
CA GLU A 245 17.86 7.00 -5.84
C GLU A 245 18.16 5.55 -5.43
N ILE A 246 17.69 4.57 -6.21
CA ILE A 246 17.87 3.13 -5.95
C ILE A 246 18.65 2.47 -7.09
N THR A 247 19.88 2.03 -6.77
CA THR A 247 20.69 1.21 -7.68
C THR A 247 20.42 -0.27 -7.47
N GLU A 248 19.78 -0.95 -8.45
CA GLU A 248 19.43 -2.38 -8.37
C GLU A 248 20.64 -3.28 -8.09
N ASN A 249 20.49 -4.19 -7.12
CA ASN A 249 21.50 -5.18 -6.76
C ASN A 249 21.85 -6.11 -7.93
N GLN A 250 23.15 -6.15 -8.26
CA GLN A 250 23.70 -7.00 -9.31
C GLN A 250 24.09 -8.39 -8.77
N PHE A 251 24.26 -9.35 -9.68
CA PHE A 251 24.78 -10.67 -9.33
C PHE A 251 26.22 -10.58 -8.80
N LYS A 252 26.43 -11.13 -7.60
CA LYS A 252 27.74 -11.30 -6.96
C LYS A 252 28.20 -12.73 -7.12
N SER A 253 29.51 -12.92 -7.37
CA SER A 253 30.10 -14.26 -7.42
C SER A 253 30.28 -14.81 -6.01
N VAL A 254 29.78 -16.03 -5.76
CA VAL A 254 29.90 -16.69 -4.44
C VAL A 254 31.36 -16.95 -4.09
N THR A 255 32.21 -17.23 -5.08
CA THR A 255 33.60 -17.57 -4.78
C THR A 255 34.40 -16.36 -4.28
N VAL A 256 33.98 -15.13 -4.63
CA VAL A 256 34.64 -13.89 -4.21
C VAL A 256 33.90 -13.21 -3.06
N ALA A 257 32.57 -13.26 -3.04
CA ALA A 257 31.73 -12.64 -2.02
C ALA A 257 30.64 -13.65 -1.57
N PRO A 258 30.98 -14.66 -0.76
CA PRO A 258 30.04 -15.72 -0.35
C PRO A 258 28.97 -15.24 0.61
N LEU A 259 29.18 -14.09 1.27
CA LEU A 259 28.30 -13.52 2.28
C LEU A 259 27.43 -12.40 1.71
N SER A 260 26.18 -12.33 2.19
CA SER A 260 25.25 -11.24 1.95
C SER A 260 24.60 -10.82 3.26
N THR A 261 24.93 -9.62 3.74
CA THR A 261 24.50 -9.10 5.03
C THR A 261 23.53 -7.92 4.87
N PHE A 262 22.40 -7.96 5.59
CA PHE A 262 21.37 -6.92 5.50
C PHE A 262 20.56 -6.79 6.80
N SER A 263 19.97 -5.62 7.01
CA SER A 263 19.01 -5.33 8.06
C SER A 263 17.61 -5.79 7.69
N ILE A 264 16.83 -6.21 8.68
CA ILE A 264 15.43 -6.63 8.53
C ILE A 264 14.42 -5.49 8.68
N ASP A 265 14.90 -4.25 8.82
CA ASP A 265 14.06 -3.07 8.97
C ASP A 265 13.39 -2.74 7.64
N VAL A 266 12.13 -3.15 7.50
CA VAL A 266 11.37 -3.02 6.24
C VAL A 266 10.08 -2.26 6.50
N ASP A 267 9.96 -1.11 5.87
CA ASP A 267 8.73 -0.33 5.82
C ASP A 267 7.77 -0.90 4.76
N LYS A 268 6.59 -0.29 4.62
CA LYS A 268 5.54 -0.74 3.69
C LYS A 268 4.94 0.40 2.87
N ALA A 269 5.52 1.58 2.94
CA ALA A 269 4.96 2.82 2.39
C ALA A 269 4.99 2.85 0.86
N SER A 270 6.02 2.27 0.24
CA SER A 270 6.20 2.20 -1.21
C SER A 270 5.03 1.53 -1.91
N TYR A 271 4.52 0.40 -1.39
CA TYR A 271 3.38 -0.28 -2.00
C TYR A 271 2.12 0.59 -2.00
N SER A 272 1.79 1.20 -0.86
CA SER A 272 0.63 2.09 -0.73
C SER A 272 0.75 3.30 -1.67
N ASN A 273 1.96 3.83 -1.82
CA ASN A 273 2.24 4.91 -2.76
C ASN A 273 2.07 4.47 -4.24
N ILE A 274 2.59 3.31 -4.62
CA ILE A 274 2.41 2.71 -5.96
C ILE A 274 0.93 2.45 -6.24
N ARG A 275 0.23 1.85 -5.29
CA ARG A 275 -1.21 1.59 -5.38
C ARG A 275 -1.96 2.87 -5.69
N ARG A 276 -1.69 3.93 -4.93
CA ARG A 276 -2.26 5.25 -5.14
C ARG A 276 -2.00 5.76 -6.56
N MET A 277 -0.74 5.76 -7.01
CA MET A 277 -0.35 6.28 -8.33
C MET A 277 -1.10 5.54 -9.45
N ILE A 278 -1.12 4.21 -9.39
CA ILE A 278 -1.83 3.39 -10.38
C ILE A 278 -3.35 3.64 -10.33
N ASN A 279 -3.96 3.70 -9.15
CA ASN A 279 -5.40 3.99 -9.01
C ASN A 279 -5.78 5.40 -9.47
N ASN A 280 -4.83 6.35 -9.44
CA ASN A 280 -5.00 7.69 -9.97
C ASN A 280 -4.83 7.76 -11.51
N GLY A 281 -4.42 6.67 -12.14
CA GLY A 281 -4.19 6.59 -13.58
C GLY A 281 -2.82 7.11 -14.03
N ASP A 282 -1.84 7.16 -13.12
CA ASP A 282 -0.48 7.57 -13.48
C ASP A 282 0.15 6.55 -14.45
N THR A 283 0.49 7.02 -15.64
CA THR A 283 1.05 6.18 -16.72
C THR A 283 2.55 5.91 -16.56
N SER A 284 3.21 6.56 -15.61
CA SER A 284 4.62 6.38 -15.31
C SER A 284 4.85 6.42 -13.81
N ILE A 285 5.31 5.30 -13.25
CA ILE A 285 5.70 5.19 -11.86
C ILE A 285 7.21 5.52 -11.76
N PRO A 286 7.63 6.47 -10.91
CA PRO A 286 9.05 6.74 -10.69
C PRO A 286 9.76 5.48 -10.18
N GLN A 287 10.88 5.10 -10.80
CA GLN A 287 11.60 3.87 -10.44
C GLN A 287 12.06 3.87 -8.98
N ASP A 288 12.48 5.03 -8.48
CA ASP A 288 12.94 5.23 -7.11
C ASP A 288 11.80 5.20 -6.07
N ALA A 289 10.54 5.29 -6.51
CA ALA A 289 9.39 5.09 -5.64
C ALA A 289 9.10 3.60 -5.38
N VAL A 290 9.75 2.69 -6.12
CA VAL A 290 9.49 1.25 -6.09
C VAL A 290 10.55 0.53 -5.29
N LYS A 291 10.24 0.27 -4.02
CA LYS A 291 11.06 -0.52 -3.10
C LYS A 291 10.51 -1.93 -3.02
N ILE A 292 11.20 -2.87 -3.66
CA ILE A 292 10.68 -4.23 -3.88
C ILE A 292 10.51 -4.97 -2.55
N GLU A 293 11.42 -4.75 -1.60
CA GLU A 293 11.33 -5.29 -0.25
C GLU A 293 10.09 -4.82 0.49
N GLU A 294 9.73 -3.53 0.39
CA GLU A 294 8.52 -3.00 1.01
C GLU A 294 7.25 -3.55 0.34
N MET A 295 7.28 -3.76 -0.99
CA MET A 295 6.18 -4.40 -1.71
C MET A 295 5.96 -5.85 -1.27
N ILE A 296 7.03 -6.63 -1.15
CA ILE A 296 6.95 -8.02 -0.69
C ILE A 296 6.40 -8.06 0.74
N ASN A 297 6.95 -7.22 1.64
CA ASN A 297 6.59 -7.22 3.06
C ASN A 297 5.26 -6.50 3.37
N TYR A 298 4.63 -5.88 2.38
CA TYR A 298 3.26 -5.36 2.50
C TYR A 298 2.25 -6.49 2.79
N PHE A 299 2.47 -7.68 2.22
CA PHE A 299 1.56 -8.82 2.33
C PHE A 299 1.93 -9.75 3.49
N ASP A 300 0.92 -10.35 4.11
CA ASP A 300 1.13 -11.40 5.09
C ASP A 300 1.44 -12.72 4.41
N TYR A 301 2.34 -13.49 5.02
CA TYR A 301 2.65 -14.86 4.63
C TYR A 301 2.45 -15.78 5.83
N ASN A 302 2.01 -17.01 5.57
CA ASN A 302 1.74 -17.98 6.61
C ASN A 302 3.04 -18.67 7.04
N TYR A 303 3.67 -18.12 8.08
CA TYR A 303 4.85 -18.68 8.72
C TYR A 303 4.51 -19.26 10.08
N ASP A 304 5.00 -20.47 10.36
CA ASP A 304 4.83 -21.08 11.67
C ASP A 304 5.53 -20.26 12.76
N GLN A 305 4.91 -20.22 13.94
CA GLN A 305 5.47 -19.57 15.14
C GLN A 305 6.75 -20.27 15.60
N PRO A 306 7.69 -19.54 16.23
CA PRO A 306 8.90 -20.12 16.81
C PRO A 306 8.62 -21.18 17.87
N LYS A 307 9.44 -22.25 17.82
CA LYS A 307 9.49 -23.29 18.84
C LYS A 307 10.36 -22.84 20.02
N GLU A 308 10.20 -23.50 21.18
CA GLU A 308 10.87 -23.09 22.42
C GLU A 308 12.41 -23.22 22.31
N LYS A 309 13.08 -22.06 22.14
CA LYS A 309 14.51 -21.76 22.43
C LYS A 309 14.82 -20.31 22.04
N HIS A 310 14.36 -19.89 20.87
CA HIS A 310 14.52 -18.55 20.32
C HIS A 310 13.14 -17.93 20.06
N PRO A 311 12.96 -16.59 20.14
CA PRO A 311 11.70 -15.94 19.82
C PRO A 311 11.48 -15.75 18.30
N PHE A 312 12.21 -16.49 17.47
CA PHE A 312 12.22 -16.36 16.00
C PHE A 312 12.22 -17.72 15.31
N ALA A 313 11.47 -17.82 14.22
CA ALA A 313 11.52 -18.94 13.28
C ALA A 313 12.00 -18.45 11.92
N ILE A 314 12.94 -19.20 11.32
CA ILE A 314 13.41 -18.98 9.95
C ILE A 314 12.78 -20.05 9.07
N HIS A 315 12.20 -19.61 7.96
CA HIS A 315 11.53 -20.42 6.95
C HIS A 315 12.24 -20.22 5.63
N THR A 316 12.61 -21.30 4.95
CA THR A 316 13.32 -21.22 3.68
C THR A 316 12.68 -22.10 2.64
N GLU A 317 12.44 -21.56 1.46
CA GLU A 317 11.94 -22.27 0.28
C GLU A 317 12.77 -21.86 -0.92
N TYR A 318 12.92 -22.74 -1.91
CA TYR A 318 13.49 -22.37 -3.20
C TYR A 318 12.79 -23.12 -4.33
N ASP A 319 12.80 -22.56 -5.53
CA ASP A 319 12.28 -23.17 -6.77
C ASP A 319 12.87 -22.46 -8.00
N GLU A 320 12.45 -22.83 -9.20
CA GLU A 320 12.74 -22.10 -10.43
C GLU A 320 12.26 -20.63 -10.36
N THR A 321 13.04 -19.73 -10.96
CA THR A 321 12.71 -18.30 -11.00
C THR A 321 11.70 -18.00 -12.10
N PRO A 322 10.52 -17.42 -11.80
CA PRO A 322 9.45 -17.24 -12.81
C PRO A 322 9.82 -16.40 -14.03
N TRP A 323 10.73 -15.41 -13.87
CA TRP A 323 11.18 -14.55 -14.95
C TRP A 323 12.46 -15.01 -15.63
N ASN A 324 13.08 -16.11 -15.17
CA ASN A 324 14.38 -16.57 -15.64
C ASN A 324 14.63 -18.06 -15.31
N ASN A 325 14.34 -18.95 -16.27
CA ASN A 325 14.48 -20.40 -16.10
C ASN A 325 15.93 -20.90 -15.89
N ASP A 326 16.94 -20.05 -16.07
CA ASP A 326 18.35 -20.39 -15.81
C ASP A 326 18.75 -20.15 -14.34
N THR A 327 17.80 -19.72 -13.51
CA THR A 327 18.05 -19.31 -12.12
C THR A 327 17.02 -19.88 -11.19
N GLN A 328 17.40 -20.02 -9.92
CA GLN A 328 16.51 -20.42 -8.85
C GLN A 328 16.21 -19.22 -7.96
N LEU A 329 14.98 -19.13 -7.48
CA LEU A 329 14.54 -18.14 -6.53
C LEU A 329 14.54 -18.79 -5.15
N VAL A 330 15.16 -18.13 -4.17
CA VAL A 330 15.16 -18.53 -2.76
C VAL A 330 14.34 -17.51 -1.99
N LYS A 331 13.39 -17.98 -1.18
CA LYS A 331 12.66 -17.19 -0.19
C LYS A 331 13.16 -17.49 1.21
N ILE A 332 13.51 -16.45 1.95
CA ILE A 332 13.81 -16.49 3.38
C ILE A 332 12.71 -15.70 4.10
N GLY A 333 11.91 -16.38 4.91
CA GLY A 333 10.88 -15.80 5.76
C GLY A 333 11.30 -15.87 7.22
N LEU A 334 11.08 -14.80 7.96
CA LEU A 334 11.31 -14.70 9.39
C LEU A 334 9.98 -14.47 10.09
N LYS A 335 9.71 -15.23 11.16
CA LYS A 335 8.53 -15.04 12.03
C LYS A 335 8.96 -14.76 13.45
N GLY A 336 8.65 -13.57 13.95
CA GLY A 336 8.75 -13.23 15.37
C GLY A 336 7.63 -13.87 16.17
N LYS A 337 7.95 -14.23 17.42
CA LYS A 337 6.97 -14.77 18.38
C LYS A 337 5.84 -13.77 18.60
N GLU A 338 4.61 -14.25 18.49
CA GLU A 338 3.43 -13.46 18.83
C GLU A 338 3.19 -13.48 20.33
N ILE A 339 3.10 -12.29 20.92
CA ILE A 339 2.81 -12.09 22.34
C ILE A 339 1.32 -11.78 22.49
N PRO A 340 0.59 -12.51 23.35
CA PRO A 340 -0.81 -12.23 23.64
C PRO A 340 -1.04 -10.78 24.08
N LYS A 341 -2.10 -10.15 23.58
CA LYS A 341 -2.39 -8.71 23.78
C LYS A 341 -2.51 -8.29 25.26
N ASP A 342 -2.97 -9.18 26.12
CA ASP A 342 -3.07 -8.99 27.57
C ASP A 342 -1.70 -8.83 28.24
N LYS A 343 -0.67 -9.48 27.69
CA LYS A 343 0.72 -9.41 28.16
C LYS A 343 1.51 -8.22 27.63
N ILE A 344 0.93 -7.43 26.72
CA ILE A 344 1.59 -6.23 26.19
C ILE A 344 1.63 -5.14 27.27
N PRO A 345 2.79 -4.50 27.52
CA PRO A 345 2.92 -3.38 28.47
C PRO A 345 1.99 -2.19 28.14
N PRO A 346 1.69 -1.32 29.13
CA PRO A 346 0.93 -0.09 28.87
C PRO A 346 1.65 0.84 27.88
N SER A 347 0.88 1.60 27.10
CA SER A 347 1.41 2.58 26.13
C SER A 347 1.14 4.02 26.56
N ASN A 348 2.12 4.89 26.34
CA ASN A 348 2.00 6.35 26.37
C ASN A 348 2.22 6.87 24.95
N LEU A 349 1.15 7.30 24.29
CA LEU A 349 1.17 7.75 22.90
C LEU A 349 0.94 9.26 22.83
N VAL A 350 1.84 9.99 22.16
CA VAL A 350 1.65 11.40 21.85
C VAL A 350 1.37 11.56 20.37
N PHE A 351 0.15 11.96 20.02
CA PHE A 351 -0.23 12.25 18.65
C PHE A 351 0.24 13.65 18.29
N LEU A 352 1.25 13.74 17.42
CA LEU A 352 1.76 14.99 16.88
C LEU A 352 1.16 15.21 15.49
N ILE A 353 0.13 16.06 15.41
CA ILE A 353 -0.72 16.20 14.22
C ILE A 353 -0.44 17.53 13.51
N ASP A 354 -0.14 17.43 12.23
CA ASP A 354 -0.12 18.58 11.32
C ASP A 354 -1.55 19.07 11.06
N VAL A 355 -1.79 20.34 11.41
CA VAL A 355 -3.07 21.01 11.13
C VAL A 355 -2.88 22.22 10.22
N SER A 356 -1.79 22.27 9.45
CA SER A 356 -1.53 23.34 8.49
C SER A 356 -2.61 23.42 7.40
N GLY A 357 -2.69 24.56 6.71
CA GLY A 357 -3.69 24.76 5.65
C GLY A 357 -3.63 23.74 4.50
N SER A 358 -2.48 23.10 4.26
CA SER A 358 -2.35 22.06 3.23
C SER A 358 -3.06 20.76 3.61
N MET A 359 -3.35 20.54 4.90
CA MET A 359 -4.04 19.36 5.45
C MET A 359 -5.56 19.37 5.25
N GLY A 360 -6.13 20.43 4.65
CA GLY A 360 -7.59 20.59 4.52
C GLY A 360 -8.30 19.65 3.52
N SER A 361 -7.57 18.92 2.67
CA SER A 361 -8.14 18.00 1.69
C SER A 361 -8.73 16.74 2.33
N SER A 362 -9.77 16.13 1.74
CA SER A 362 -10.47 14.96 2.33
C SER A 362 -9.57 13.76 2.62
N ASN A 363 -8.51 13.56 1.84
CA ASN A 363 -7.51 12.52 2.01
C ASN A 363 -6.35 12.90 2.95
N LYS A 364 -6.48 13.98 3.74
CA LYS A 364 -5.49 14.47 4.70
C LYS A 364 -6.06 14.51 6.12
N LEU A 365 -6.27 15.68 6.73
CA LEU A 365 -6.77 15.78 8.12
C LEU A 365 -8.10 15.06 8.34
N PRO A 366 -9.09 15.11 7.43
CA PRO A 366 -10.32 14.32 7.59
C PRO A 366 -10.07 12.81 7.61
N LEU A 367 -9.25 12.29 6.70
CA LEU A 367 -8.83 10.88 6.70
C LEU A 367 -8.06 10.53 7.97
N LEU A 368 -7.14 11.39 8.42
CA LEU A 368 -6.37 11.24 9.64
C LEU A 368 -7.27 11.13 10.87
N LYS A 369 -8.27 12.00 11.02
CA LYS A 369 -9.23 11.93 12.13
C LYS A 369 -9.93 10.58 12.17
N SER A 370 -10.42 10.12 11.03
CA SER A 370 -11.10 8.82 10.91
C SER A 370 -10.15 7.65 11.16
N ALA A 371 -8.92 7.72 10.66
CA ALA A 371 -7.87 6.72 10.91
C ALA A 371 -7.52 6.64 12.41
N PHE A 372 -7.30 7.77 13.08
CA PHE A 372 -6.93 7.82 14.49
C PHE A 372 -8.07 7.36 15.40
N LYS A 373 -9.33 7.53 14.98
CA LYS A 373 -10.48 6.91 15.67
C LYS A 373 -10.35 5.39 15.76
N LEU A 374 -9.82 4.72 14.72
CA LEU A 374 -9.55 3.28 14.76
C LEU A 374 -8.52 2.93 15.84
N LEU A 375 -7.42 3.70 15.92
CA LEU A 375 -6.39 3.50 16.93
C LEU A 375 -6.93 3.73 18.35
N VAL A 376 -7.70 4.81 18.57
CA VAL A 376 -8.30 5.12 19.88
C VAL A 376 -9.23 4.01 20.34
N ASN A 377 -9.96 3.37 19.43
CA ASN A 377 -10.83 2.25 19.75
C ASN A 377 -10.05 1.00 20.24
N GLN A 378 -8.79 0.84 19.84
CA GLN A 378 -7.92 -0.25 20.31
C GLN A 378 -7.27 0.01 21.67
N LEU A 379 -7.35 1.23 22.21
CA LEU A 379 -6.73 1.57 23.49
C LEU A 379 -7.38 0.82 24.65
N ARG A 380 -6.53 0.42 25.60
CA ARG A 380 -6.93 -0.16 26.89
C ARG A 380 -6.96 0.94 27.95
N GLU A 381 -7.63 0.67 29.06
CA GLU A 381 -7.73 1.62 30.19
C GLU A 381 -6.36 2.05 30.74
N LYS A 382 -5.39 1.13 30.69
CA LYS A 382 -4.01 1.37 31.13
C LYS A 382 -3.17 2.20 30.15
N ASP A 383 -3.64 2.40 28.92
CA ASP A 383 -2.93 3.19 27.91
C ASP A 383 -3.28 4.69 28.07
N LYS A 384 -2.40 5.58 27.61
CA LYS A 384 -2.59 7.05 27.65
C LYS A 384 -2.36 7.67 26.28
N VAL A 385 -3.13 8.70 25.97
CA VAL A 385 -2.98 9.53 24.77
C VAL A 385 -2.87 11.00 25.13
N SER A 386 -1.95 11.71 24.49
CA SER A 386 -1.92 13.18 24.44
C SER A 386 -1.99 13.63 22.98
N ILE A 387 -2.58 14.81 22.72
CA ILE A 387 -2.65 15.37 21.36
C ILE A 387 -1.93 16.72 21.34
N VAL A 388 -0.92 16.79 20.49
CA VAL A 388 -0.16 17.99 20.16
C VAL A 388 -0.39 18.32 18.70
N VAL A 389 -0.67 19.58 18.41
CA VAL A 389 -0.79 20.06 17.04
C VAL A 389 0.33 21.03 16.70
N TYR A 390 0.66 21.11 15.43
CA TYR A 390 1.50 22.17 14.91
C TYR A 390 0.91 22.74 13.62
N ALA A 391 0.89 24.07 13.57
CA ALA A 391 0.67 24.89 12.39
C ALA A 391 1.48 26.18 12.59
N GLY A 392 0.86 27.36 12.67
CA GLY A 392 1.61 28.61 12.90
C GLY A 392 2.30 28.66 14.28
N ALA A 393 1.84 27.84 15.23
CA ALA A 393 2.46 27.58 16.53
C ALA A 393 2.22 26.12 16.93
N ALA A 394 3.00 25.62 17.89
CA ALA A 394 2.77 24.33 18.53
C ALA A 394 1.84 24.50 19.74
N GLY A 395 0.92 23.56 19.96
CA GLY A 395 -0.01 23.61 21.08
C GLY A 395 -0.53 22.24 21.51
N VAL A 396 -0.87 22.12 22.79
CA VAL A 396 -1.49 20.93 23.36
C VAL A 396 -3.00 21.05 23.23
N VAL A 397 -3.63 20.10 22.54
CA VAL A 397 -5.08 20.01 22.36
C VAL A 397 -5.70 19.10 23.40
N LEU A 398 -5.00 18.03 23.76
CA LEU A 398 -5.43 17.07 24.77
C LEU A 398 -4.26 16.74 25.68
N SER A 399 -4.45 16.98 26.98
CA SER A 399 -3.53 16.53 28.02
C SER A 399 -3.52 14.99 28.12
N PRO A 400 -2.60 14.37 28.87
CA PRO A 400 -2.54 12.91 28.98
C PRO A 400 -3.84 12.30 29.50
N THR A 401 -4.60 11.67 28.62
CA THR A 401 -5.93 11.10 28.90
C THR A 401 -5.88 9.58 28.77
N SER A 402 -6.45 8.86 29.74
CA SER A 402 -6.53 7.40 29.73
C SER A 402 -7.37 6.89 28.55
N GLY A 403 -6.98 5.74 27.99
CA GLY A 403 -7.73 5.01 26.98
C GLY A 403 -9.12 4.54 27.43
N ALA A 404 -9.48 4.67 28.71
CA ALA A 404 -10.85 4.52 29.19
C ALA A 404 -11.78 5.65 28.69
N HIS A 405 -11.24 6.86 28.48
CA HIS A 405 -12.00 8.05 28.08
C HIS A 405 -12.01 8.25 26.56
N LYS A 406 -12.31 7.19 25.80
CA LYS A 406 -12.28 7.20 24.32
C LYS A 406 -13.09 8.33 23.70
N LYS A 407 -14.27 8.64 24.26
CA LYS A 407 -15.14 9.71 23.78
C LYS A 407 -14.48 11.09 23.84
N GLU A 408 -13.74 11.36 24.90
CA GLU A 408 -13.01 12.62 25.08
C GLU A 408 -11.88 12.75 24.05
N ILE A 409 -11.11 11.67 23.88
CA ILE A 409 -10.00 11.63 22.90
C ILE A 409 -10.54 11.82 21.47
N ILE A 410 -11.64 11.14 21.12
CA ILE A 410 -12.28 11.26 19.80
C ILE A 410 -12.83 12.68 19.59
N ALA A 411 -13.45 13.29 20.60
CA ALA A 411 -13.95 14.65 20.50
C ALA A 411 -12.82 15.66 20.25
N ALA A 412 -11.68 15.51 20.94
CA ALA A 412 -10.50 16.34 20.72
C ALA A 412 -9.98 16.21 19.27
N LEU A 413 -9.94 15.00 18.70
CA LEU A 413 -9.58 14.78 17.29
C LEU A 413 -10.58 15.42 16.33
N GLN A 414 -11.88 15.30 16.60
CA GLN A 414 -12.93 15.83 15.74
C GLN A 414 -12.91 17.36 15.66
N ASN A 415 -12.51 18.03 16.74
CA ASN A 415 -12.41 19.49 16.83
C ASN A 415 -11.18 20.10 16.13
N LEU A 416 -10.26 19.29 15.58
CA LEU A 416 -9.09 19.81 14.87
C LEU A 416 -9.50 20.47 13.54
N GLU A 417 -8.96 21.64 13.23
CA GLU A 417 -9.23 22.32 11.95
C GLU A 417 -7.93 22.65 11.23
N ALA A 418 -7.94 22.53 9.89
CA ALA A 418 -6.79 22.87 9.07
C ALA A 418 -6.68 24.38 8.90
N GLY A 419 -5.56 24.98 9.28
CA GLY A 419 -5.30 26.42 9.15
C GLY A 419 -3.88 26.82 9.54
N GLY A 420 -3.41 27.95 8.99
CA GLY A 420 -2.09 28.51 9.29
C GLY A 420 -0.94 27.94 8.44
N SER A 421 0.24 28.56 8.59
CA SER A 421 1.52 28.05 8.07
C SER A 421 1.98 26.85 8.89
N THR A 422 3.01 26.11 8.46
CA THR A 422 3.56 24.99 9.24
C THR A 422 4.59 25.53 10.27
N ALA A 423 4.87 24.84 11.39
CA ALA A 423 5.91 25.14 12.40
C ALA A 423 6.39 23.84 13.06
N GLY A 424 6.95 22.95 12.25
CA GLY A 424 7.23 21.56 12.65
C GLY A 424 8.17 21.42 13.85
N GLY A 425 9.27 22.18 13.91
CA GLY A 425 10.34 21.94 14.91
C GLY A 425 9.90 22.12 16.36
N ALA A 426 9.11 23.15 16.65
CA ALA A 426 8.56 23.37 18.00
C ALA A 426 7.55 22.29 18.41
N GLY A 427 6.79 21.75 17.43
CA GLY A 427 5.82 20.68 17.66
C GLY A 427 6.48 19.38 18.10
N ILE A 428 7.56 18.97 17.44
CA ILE A 428 8.32 17.77 17.82
C ILE A 428 8.90 17.91 19.23
N GLN A 429 9.51 19.05 19.56
CA GLN A 429 10.09 19.26 20.88
C GLN A 429 9.01 19.16 21.98
N LEU A 430 7.88 19.84 21.81
CA LEU A 430 6.75 19.79 22.73
C LEU A 430 6.19 18.36 22.89
N ALA A 431 6.05 17.62 21.79
CA ALA A 431 5.56 16.25 21.83
C ALA A 431 6.49 15.32 22.64
N TYR A 432 7.80 15.46 22.46
CA TYR A 432 8.78 14.69 23.25
C TYR A 432 8.80 15.08 24.73
N ASP A 433 8.59 16.36 25.04
CA ASP A 433 8.56 16.83 26.43
C ASP A 433 7.35 16.23 27.16
N ILE A 434 6.16 16.24 26.54
CA ILE A 434 4.97 15.58 27.09
C ILE A 434 5.14 14.07 27.21
N ALA A 435 5.74 13.43 26.21
CA ALA A 435 6.03 12.00 26.25
C ALA A 435 6.95 11.64 27.42
N LYS A 436 7.94 12.49 27.71
CA LYS A 436 8.89 12.32 28.82
C LYS A 436 8.25 12.59 30.18
N GLU A 437 7.42 13.64 30.29
CA GLU A 437 6.67 13.94 31.52
C GLU A 437 5.73 12.80 31.93
N ASN A 438 5.19 12.08 30.94
CA ASN A 438 4.24 10.99 31.15
C ASN A 438 4.85 9.60 30.90
N PHE A 439 6.17 9.50 30.99
CA PHE A 439 6.91 8.30 30.65
C PHE A 439 6.49 7.10 31.50
N ILE A 440 6.15 6.00 30.84
CA ILE A 440 5.81 4.73 31.47
C ILE A 440 7.07 3.85 31.48
N LYS A 441 7.60 3.58 32.68
CA LYS A 441 8.74 2.68 32.85
C LYS A 441 8.38 1.27 32.38
N GLU A 442 9.23 0.68 31.54
CA GLU A 442 8.99 -0.61 30.86
C GLU A 442 7.73 -0.65 29.97
N GLY A 443 7.08 0.50 29.75
CA GLY A 443 5.96 0.67 28.83
C GLY A 443 6.43 1.08 27.43
N ASN A 444 5.47 1.13 26.52
CA ASN A 444 5.69 1.65 25.17
C ASN A 444 5.50 3.17 25.17
N ASN A 445 6.55 3.94 24.95
CA ASN A 445 6.49 5.41 24.91
C ASN A 445 6.78 5.88 23.49
N ARG A 446 5.83 6.55 22.85
CA ARG A 446 5.92 6.83 21.41
C ARG A 446 5.28 8.16 21.02
N VAL A 447 5.96 8.92 20.19
CA VAL A 447 5.41 10.04 19.43
C VAL A 447 4.97 9.51 18.05
N ILE A 448 3.74 9.83 17.64
CA ILE A 448 3.21 9.50 16.32
C ILE A 448 3.02 10.82 15.57
N LEU A 449 3.96 11.12 14.67
CA LEU A 449 3.89 12.26 13.76
C LEU A 449 2.96 11.95 12.58
N ALA A 450 1.96 12.77 12.33
CA ALA A 450 1.06 12.64 11.19
C ALA A 450 1.02 13.94 10.36
N THR A 451 1.40 13.88 9.08
CA THR A 451 1.63 15.06 8.21
C THR A 451 1.46 14.74 6.73
N ASP A 452 1.33 15.76 5.88
CA ASP A 452 1.38 15.63 4.43
C ASP A 452 2.78 15.74 3.81
N GLY A 453 3.82 15.85 4.66
CA GLY A 453 5.23 15.82 4.27
C GLY A 453 5.92 17.18 4.32
N ASP A 454 5.19 18.29 4.54
CA ASP A 454 5.79 19.63 4.58
C ASP A 454 6.28 20.02 5.98
N PHE A 455 7.32 19.33 6.45
CA PHE A 455 7.94 19.61 7.75
C PHE A 455 9.06 20.66 7.62
N ASN A 456 8.76 21.88 7.14
CA ASN A 456 9.79 22.85 6.73
C ASN A 456 9.78 24.19 7.47
N VAL A 457 9.35 24.25 8.73
CA VAL A 457 9.19 25.56 9.37
C VAL A 457 9.71 25.60 10.80
N GLY A 458 10.68 26.49 10.98
CA GLY A 458 11.61 26.61 12.10
C GLY A 458 13.04 26.86 11.56
N MET A 459 13.92 27.48 12.36
CA MET A 459 15.33 27.77 12.00
C MET A 459 16.23 26.52 11.86
N SER A 460 15.66 25.33 11.77
CA SER A 460 16.37 24.05 11.92
C SER A 460 16.48 23.33 10.58
N SER A 461 17.71 23.03 10.19
CA SER A 461 18.01 22.21 9.02
C SER A 461 17.55 20.76 9.21
N ASP A 462 17.40 19.98 8.13
CA ASP A 462 17.11 18.54 8.22
C ASP A 462 18.13 17.79 9.10
N LYS A 463 19.36 18.30 9.19
CA LYS A 463 20.41 17.77 10.07
C LYS A 463 20.06 17.95 11.55
N ASP A 464 19.59 19.14 11.92
CA ASP A 464 19.24 19.46 13.31
C ASP A 464 18.05 18.61 13.77
N MET A 465 17.09 18.35 12.86
CA MET A 465 15.94 17.49 13.15
C MET A 465 16.36 16.03 13.40
N LYS A 466 17.25 15.51 12.55
CA LYS A 466 17.81 14.15 12.73
C LYS A 466 18.54 14.04 14.06
N GLN A 467 19.39 15.02 14.38
CA GLN A 467 20.15 15.05 15.63
C GLN A 467 19.22 15.13 16.86
N LEU A 468 18.16 15.95 16.78
CA LEU A 468 17.16 16.03 17.84
C LEU A 468 16.49 14.68 18.07
N ILE A 469 16.02 14.01 17.01
CA ILE A 469 15.34 12.71 17.14
C ILE A 469 16.30 11.64 17.66
N GLU A 470 17.55 11.59 17.18
CA GLU A 470 18.57 10.67 17.68
C GLU A 470 18.87 10.91 19.18
N GLU A 471 18.86 12.15 19.64
CA GLU A 471 19.00 12.50 21.05
C GLU A 471 17.78 12.05 21.87
N LYS A 472 16.57 12.39 21.42
CA LYS A 472 15.33 12.06 22.12
C LYS A 472 15.07 10.56 22.17
N ARG A 473 15.46 9.81 21.14
CA ARG A 473 15.41 8.33 21.13
C ARG A 473 16.14 7.72 22.33
N LYS A 474 17.24 8.34 22.80
CA LYS A 474 17.99 7.87 23.98
C LYS A 474 17.19 7.93 25.28
N SER A 475 16.12 8.72 25.34
CA SER A 475 15.20 8.70 26.49
C SER A 475 14.23 7.53 26.49
N GLY A 476 14.27 6.64 25.48
CA GLY A 476 13.35 5.53 25.34
C GLY A 476 11.98 5.92 24.80
N VAL A 477 11.86 7.10 24.16
CA VAL A 477 10.67 7.55 23.44
C VAL A 477 10.92 7.40 21.95
N PHE A 478 10.12 6.58 21.26
CA PHE A 478 10.28 6.29 19.85
C PHE A 478 9.43 7.21 18.95
N LEU A 479 9.81 7.37 17.69
CA LEU A 479 9.08 8.17 16.70
C LEU A 479 8.51 7.31 15.59
N THR A 480 7.20 7.39 15.38
CA THR A 480 6.54 6.91 14.17
C THR A 480 6.19 8.09 13.27
N CYS A 481 6.32 7.93 11.96
CA CYS A 481 5.88 8.91 10.98
C CYS A 481 4.79 8.34 10.06
N LEU A 482 3.64 9.02 9.99
CA LEU A 482 2.50 8.68 9.15
C LEU A 482 2.27 9.79 8.11
N GLY A 483 2.42 9.45 6.84
CA GLY A 483 2.15 10.33 5.72
C GLY A 483 0.68 10.29 5.29
N PHE A 484 0.08 11.45 4.99
CA PHE A 484 -1.30 11.58 4.50
C PHE A 484 -1.39 12.47 3.25
N GLY A 485 -2.27 12.14 2.30
CA GLY A 485 -2.55 12.97 1.13
C GLY A 485 -1.49 12.95 0.02
N MET A 486 -1.65 13.79 -1.02
CA MET A 486 -0.90 13.69 -2.29
C MET A 486 -0.17 15.00 -2.67
N GLY A 487 0.82 14.90 -3.57
CA GLY A 487 1.45 16.02 -4.30
C GLY A 487 2.57 16.76 -3.57
N ASN A 488 2.67 16.60 -2.24
CA ASN A 488 3.75 17.12 -1.39
C ASN A 488 4.44 16.02 -0.57
N TYR A 489 4.16 14.75 -0.85
CA TYR A 489 4.64 13.64 -0.03
C TYR A 489 6.18 13.56 -0.07
N LYS A 490 6.81 13.79 1.08
CA LYS A 490 8.27 13.73 1.28
C LYS A 490 8.67 12.40 1.90
N ASP A 491 8.45 11.32 1.16
CA ASP A 491 8.75 9.93 1.54
C ASP A 491 10.11 9.80 2.25
N SER A 492 11.17 10.20 1.53
CA SER A 492 12.54 10.14 2.01
C SER A 492 12.78 10.89 3.33
N LYS A 493 12.06 11.99 3.58
CA LYS A 493 12.19 12.76 4.83
C LYS A 493 11.52 12.02 5.98
N LEU A 494 10.27 11.61 5.81
CA LEU A 494 9.50 10.92 6.84
C LEU A 494 10.12 9.57 7.22
N GLU A 495 10.56 8.80 6.23
CA GLU A 495 11.35 7.58 6.42
C GLU A 495 12.60 7.88 7.24
N THR A 496 13.39 8.89 6.84
CA THR A 496 14.61 9.22 7.59
C THR A 496 14.32 9.59 9.05
N LEU A 497 13.25 10.34 9.33
CA LEU A 497 12.90 10.71 10.71
C LEU A 497 12.48 9.47 11.53
N ALA A 498 11.71 8.56 10.94
CA ALA A 498 11.29 7.32 11.58
C ALA A 498 12.48 6.40 11.88
N ASP A 499 13.35 6.16 10.89
CA ASP A 499 14.60 5.39 11.03
C ASP A 499 15.46 5.94 12.18
N LYS A 500 15.63 7.27 12.24
CA LYS A 500 16.40 7.92 13.31
C LYS A 500 15.73 7.85 14.68
N GLY A 501 14.42 7.62 14.73
CA GLY A 501 13.64 7.54 15.96
C GLY A 501 13.33 6.13 16.46
N ASN A 502 13.89 5.07 15.85
CA ASN A 502 13.53 3.67 16.08
C ASN A 502 12.01 3.44 16.02
N GLY A 503 11.39 3.92 14.95
CA GLY A 503 10.00 3.61 14.71
C GLY A 503 9.66 3.56 13.24
N ASN A 504 8.38 3.30 13.00
CA ASN A 504 7.92 2.86 11.69
C ASN A 504 7.48 4.05 10.85
N HIS A 505 7.64 3.91 9.53
CA HIS A 505 7.07 4.82 8.55
C HIS A 505 5.94 4.16 7.77
N ALA A 506 4.81 4.87 7.61
CA ALA A 506 3.70 4.39 6.81
C ALA A 506 3.00 5.53 6.06
N TYR A 507 2.43 5.21 4.90
CA TYR A 507 1.65 6.13 4.09
C TYR A 507 0.19 5.68 4.05
N ILE A 508 -0.73 6.53 4.52
CA ILE A 508 -2.16 6.25 4.63
C ILE A 508 -2.89 6.99 3.51
N ASP A 509 -3.25 6.25 2.47
CA ASP A 509 -4.01 6.73 1.31
C ASP A 509 -5.52 6.46 1.41
N THR A 510 -5.91 5.43 2.17
CA THR A 510 -7.28 4.92 2.29
C THR A 510 -7.61 4.50 3.72
N MET A 511 -8.90 4.27 4.01
CA MET A 511 -9.31 3.72 5.31
C MET A 511 -8.87 2.27 5.50
N GLN A 512 -8.82 1.48 4.42
CA GLN A 512 -8.32 0.11 4.45
C GLN A 512 -6.83 0.07 4.85
N GLU A 513 -6.06 1.04 4.35
CA GLU A 513 -4.67 1.23 4.75
C GLU A 513 -4.54 1.69 6.20
N ALA A 514 -5.37 2.64 6.63
CA ALA A 514 -5.42 3.06 8.02
C ALA A 514 -5.71 1.90 8.97
N GLN A 515 -6.65 1.02 8.62
CA GLN A 515 -6.97 -0.18 9.40
C GLN A 515 -5.78 -1.15 9.45
N ARG A 516 -5.11 -1.39 8.32
CA ARG A 516 -3.90 -2.23 8.25
C ARG A 516 -2.82 -1.70 9.19
N VAL A 517 -2.45 -0.43 9.04
CA VAL A 517 -1.37 0.18 9.80
C VAL A 517 -1.76 0.31 11.27
N LEU A 518 -2.89 0.95 11.59
CA LEU A 518 -3.20 1.36 12.96
C LEU A 518 -3.81 0.25 13.82
N VAL A 519 -4.50 -0.73 13.22
CA VAL A 519 -5.16 -1.80 13.98
C VAL A 519 -4.31 -3.07 13.96
N LYS A 520 -3.88 -3.51 12.78
CA LYS A 520 -3.16 -4.78 12.63
C LYS A 520 -1.70 -4.66 13.04
N GLU A 521 -1.00 -3.68 12.51
CA GLU A 521 0.43 -3.51 12.80
C GLU A 521 0.62 -2.84 14.16
N PHE A 522 0.07 -1.64 14.37
CA PHE A 522 0.28 -0.90 15.61
C PHE A 522 -0.37 -1.58 16.85
N GLY A 523 -1.45 -2.34 16.68
CA GLY A 523 -2.09 -3.05 17.80
C GLY A 523 -1.33 -4.29 18.30
N GLY A 524 -0.45 -4.88 17.48
CA GLY A 524 0.18 -6.18 17.74
C GLY A 524 1.71 -6.18 17.72
N THR A 525 2.34 -5.30 16.93
CA THR A 525 3.80 -5.33 16.68
C THR A 525 4.60 -4.30 17.49
N LEU A 526 3.95 -3.38 18.22
CA LEU A 526 4.65 -2.34 18.98
C LEU A 526 5.49 -2.86 20.16
N PHE A 527 5.31 -4.12 20.55
CA PHE A 527 6.16 -4.72 21.58
C PHE A 527 7.42 -5.31 20.94
N THR A 528 8.54 -4.61 21.08
CA THR A 528 9.85 -5.08 20.63
C THR A 528 10.22 -6.39 21.35
N ILE A 529 10.39 -7.47 20.60
CA ILE A 529 10.85 -8.77 21.09
C ILE A 529 12.34 -9.00 20.84
N ALA A 530 12.95 -8.27 19.91
CA ALA A 530 14.40 -8.15 19.79
C ALA A 530 14.85 -6.83 19.18
N LYS A 531 16.10 -6.49 19.46
CA LYS A 531 16.81 -5.33 18.92
C LYS A 531 18.04 -5.78 18.15
N ASP A 532 18.57 -4.87 17.35
CA ASP A 532 19.81 -5.05 16.59
C ASP A 532 19.79 -6.35 15.76
N VAL A 533 18.76 -6.47 14.94
CA VAL A 533 18.48 -7.71 14.24
C VAL A 533 19.16 -7.71 12.86
N LYS A 534 20.02 -8.69 12.63
CA LYS A 534 20.85 -8.81 11.41
C LYS A 534 20.67 -10.17 10.77
N ILE A 535 20.62 -10.20 9.44
CA ILE A 535 20.71 -11.45 8.67
C ILE A 535 22.00 -11.43 7.86
N GLN A 536 22.73 -12.54 7.91
CA GLN A 536 23.82 -12.84 6.99
C GLN A 536 23.56 -14.18 6.33
N VAL A 537 23.51 -14.19 5.01
CA VAL A 537 23.35 -15.41 4.20
C VAL A 537 24.68 -15.80 3.61
N GLU A 538 25.10 -17.04 3.84
CA GLU A 538 26.32 -17.64 3.30
C GLU A 538 25.96 -18.69 2.24
N PHE A 539 26.41 -18.50 1.01
CA PHE A 539 26.09 -19.39 -0.11
C PHE A 539 27.16 -20.47 -0.30
N ASN A 540 26.73 -21.70 -0.61
CA ASN A 540 27.65 -22.79 -0.89
C ASN A 540 28.23 -22.67 -2.32
N PRO A 541 29.55 -22.46 -2.49
CA PRO A 541 30.18 -22.31 -3.81
C PRO A 541 30.12 -23.58 -4.68
N ASN A 542 29.83 -24.75 -4.10
CA ASN A 542 29.64 -25.99 -4.87
C ASN A 542 28.25 -26.08 -5.52
N LYS A 543 27.29 -25.27 -5.06
CA LYS A 543 25.89 -25.28 -5.56
C LYS A 543 25.53 -24.00 -6.27
N VAL A 544 26.02 -22.87 -5.78
CA VAL A 544 25.70 -21.53 -6.28
C VAL A 544 26.97 -20.88 -6.80
N GLN A 545 26.98 -20.47 -8.07
CA GLN A 545 28.11 -19.71 -8.63
C GLN A 545 27.95 -18.20 -8.44
N ALA A 546 26.70 -17.72 -8.42
CA ALA A 546 26.39 -16.31 -8.18
C ALA A 546 24.98 -16.12 -7.60
N TYR A 547 24.76 -15.02 -6.90
CA TYR A 547 23.45 -14.66 -6.34
C TYR A 547 23.21 -13.16 -6.43
N ARG A 548 21.96 -12.72 -6.29
CA ARG A 548 21.59 -11.34 -5.97
C ARG A 548 20.44 -11.31 -4.96
N LEU A 549 20.50 -10.36 -4.03
CA LEU A 549 19.36 -10.02 -3.16
C LEU A 549 18.40 -9.13 -3.95
N ILE A 550 17.12 -9.50 -4.02
CA ILE A 550 16.09 -8.74 -4.71
C ILE A 550 15.48 -7.73 -3.73
N GLY A 551 15.55 -6.44 -4.06
CA GLY A 551 15.21 -5.37 -3.13
C GLY A 551 16.33 -5.15 -2.10
N TYR A 552 15.98 -4.52 -0.97
CA TYR A 552 16.87 -4.27 0.18
C TYR A 552 18.11 -3.44 -0.14
N GLU A 553 18.14 -2.71 -1.26
CA GLU A 553 19.30 -1.91 -1.68
C GLU A 553 19.71 -0.86 -0.64
N ASN A 554 18.73 -0.29 0.09
CA ASN A 554 18.92 0.69 1.16
C ASN A 554 19.17 0.04 2.55
N ARG A 555 19.14 -1.29 2.66
CA ARG A 555 19.28 -2.05 3.92
C ARG A 555 20.51 -2.97 3.95
N LEU A 556 21.37 -2.92 2.93
CA LEU A 556 22.64 -3.64 2.90
C LEU A 556 23.58 -3.17 4.02
N LEU A 557 24.27 -4.14 4.63
CA LEU A 557 25.31 -3.92 5.63
C LEU A 557 26.63 -4.51 5.13
N ASN A 558 27.76 -4.06 5.67
CA ASN A 558 29.02 -4.75 5.40
C ASN A 558 29.04 -6.09 6.13
N ASP A 559 29.82 -7.06 5.65
CA ASP A 559 29.82 -8.40 6.23
C ASP A 559 30.38 -8.42 7.66
N GLU A 560 31.33 -7.53 7.95
CA GLU A 560 31.87 -7.29 9.29
C GLU A 560 30.85 -6.67 10.26
N ASP A 561 29.85 -5.94 9.75
CA ASP A 561 28.80 -5.32 10.58
C ASP A 561 27.89 -6.41 11.21
N PHE A 562 27.89 -7.63 10.67
CA PHE A 562 27.11 -8.75 11.21
C PHE A 562 27.45 -9.04 12.68
N VAL A 563 28.72 -8.98 13.06
CA VAL A 563 29.18 -9.26 14.43
C VAL A 563 29.40 -8.00 15.27
N ASP A 564 29.30 -6.82 14.66
CA ASP A 564 29.48 -5.53 15.33
C ASP A 564 28.20 -5.10 16.05
N ASP A 565 28.15 -5.31 17.37
CA ASP A 565 27.04 -4.92 18.24
C ASP A 565 26.90 -3.39 18.40
N THR A 566 27.79 -2.57 17.83
CA THR A 566 27.66 -1.10 17.80
C THR A 566 26.86 -0.59 16.60
N LYS A 567 26.69 -1.42 15.57
CA LYS A 567 25.87 -1.12 14.40
C LYS A 567 24.42 -1.45 14.73
N ASP A 568 23.57 -0.43 14.69
CA ASP A 568 22.12 -0.58 14.87
C ASP A 568 21.51 -1.10 13.56
N ALA A 569 20.88 -2.27 13.57
CA ALA A 569 20.31 -2.92 12.39
C ALA A 569 18.79 -3.15 12.44
N GLY A 570 18.09 -2.44 13.32
CA GLY A 570 16.63 -2.44 13.39
C GLY A 570 16.06 -3.29 14.52
N GLU A 571 14.74 -3.15 14.73
CA GLU A 571 13.99 -3.79 15.80
C GLU A 571 12.92 -4.74 15.23
N LEU A 572 12.63 -5.82 15.97
CA LEU A 572 11.59 -6.77 15.57
C LEU A 572 10.51 -6.81 16.65
N GLY A 573 9.29 -6.49 16.24
CA GLY A 573 8.08 -6.50 17.06
C GLY A 573 7.40 -7.88 17.20
N SER A 574 6.57 -8.03 18.22
CA SER A 574 5.75 -9.21 18.43
C SER A 574 4.95 -9.58 17.17
N GLY A 575 5.05 -10.84 16.74
CA GLY A 575 4.33 -11.38 15.58
C GLY A 575 4.79 -10.86 14.22
N HIS A 576 5.78 -9.95 14.16
CA HIS A 576 6.27 -9.37 12.91
C HIS A 576 6.85 -10.44 11.99
N THR A 577 6.66 -10.25 10.69
CA THR A 577 7.19 -11.12 9.63
C THR A 577 8.04 -10.32 8.67
N VAL A 578 9.17 -10.89 8.26
CA VAL A 578 10.04 -10.30 7.25
C VAL A 578 10.37 -11.35 6.20
N THR A 579 10.27 -10.99 4.92
CA THR A 579 10.50 -11.85 3.78
C THR A 579 11.56 -11.23 2.88
N ALA A 580 12.58 -12.01 2.53
CA ALA A 580 13.62 -11.66 1.59
C ALA A 580 13.69 -12.69 0.46
N LEU A 581 14.02 -12.22 -0.75
CA LEU A 581 14.16 -13.06 -1.93
C LEU A 581 15.56 -12.93 -2.51
N TYR A 582 16.17 -14.07 -2.84
CA TYR A 582 17.42 -14.14 -3.60
C TYR A 582 17.19 -14.82 -4.94
N GLU A 583 17.74 -14.27 -6.02
CA GLU A 583 17.90 -14.99 -7.28
C GLU A 583 19.31 -15.57 -7.31
N VAL A 584 19.41 -16.90 -7.45
CA VAL A 584 20.66 -17.64 -7.45
C VAL A 584 20.89 -18.30 -8.80
N ILE A 585 22.13 -18.29 -9.26
CA ILE A 585 22.57 -18.99 -10.46
C ILE A 585 23.28 -20.28 -9.98
N PRO A 586 22.72 -21.46 -10.29
CA PRO A 586 23.36 -22.72 -9.93
C PRO A 586 24.69 -22.91 -10.66
N VAL A 587 25.60 -23.67 -10.04
CA VAL A 587 26.85 -24.09 -10.68
C VAL A 587 26.55 -24.90 -11.94
N GLY A 588 27.27 -24.61 -13.03
CA GLY A 588 27.13 -25.29 -14.32
C GLY A 588 26.10 -24.64 -15.27
N VAL A 589 25.32 -23.67 -14.81
CA VAL A 589 24.40 -22.92 -15.68
C VAL A 589 25.14 -21.76 -16.36
N THR A 590 24.96 -21.62 -17.68
CA THR A 590 25.51 -20.47 -18.41
C THR A 590 24.53 -19.30 -18.33
N SER A 591 24.99 -18.13 -17.87
CA SER A 591 24.14 -16.94 -17.73
C SER A 591 24.83 -15.68 -18.26
N LYS A 592 24.09 -14.86 -19.01
CA LYS A 592 24.57 -13.54 -19.48
C LYS A 592 24.78 -12.53 -18.33
N TYR A 593 24.20 -12.80 -17.16
CA TYR A 593 24.29 -11.94 -15.98
C TYR A 593 25.49 -12.28 -15.09
N PHE A 594 26.17 -13.39 -15.37
CA PHE A 594 27.38 -13.80 -14.67
C PHE A 594 28.56 -13.79 -15.64
N LYS A 595 29.55 -12.95 -15.35
CA LYS A 595 30.83 -12.98 -16.05
C LYS A 595 31.83 -13.71 -15.16
N LYS A 596 32.42 -14.79 -15.68
CA LYS A 596 33.48 -15.50 -14.97
C LYS A 596 34.61 -14.52 -14.66
N LEU A 597 34.97 -14.44 -13.38
CA LEU A 597 36.05 -13.58 -12.94
C LEU A 597 37.40 -14.16 -13.39
N PRO A 598 38.40 -13.30 -13.68
CA PRO A 598 39.77 -13.75 -13.90
C PRO A 598 40.31 -14.50 -12.67
N ASP A 599 41.21 -15.44 -12.89
CA ASP A 599 41.86 -16.15 -11.80
C ASP A 599 42.65 -15.17 -10.93
N LEU A 600 42.49 -15.30 -9.61
CA LEU A 600 43.19 -14.43 -8.65
C LEU A 600 44.67 -14.80 -8.58
N LYS A 601 45.55 -13.82 -8.82
CA LYS A 601 47.01 -14.02 -8.81
C LYS A 601 47.56 -14.54 -7.47
N TYR A 602 46.99 -14.11 -6.35
CA TYR A 602 47.51 -14.34 -5.00
C TYR A 602 46.66 -15.28 -4.14
N THR A 603 45.51 -15.73 -4.65
CA THR A 603 44.54 -16.49 -3.85
C THR A 603 44.12 -17.74 -4.60
N LYS A 604 44.22 -18.91 -3.95
CA LYS A 604 43.67 -20.17 -4.46
C LYS A 604 42.38 -20.48 -3.72
N GLN A 605 41.27 -20.52 -4.44
CA GLN A 605 39.98 -20.90 -3.89
C GLN A 605 39.92 -22.42 -3.74
N LYS A 606 39.74 -22.89 -2.50
CA LYS A 606 39.41 -24.28 -2.20
C LYS A 606 37.95 -24.33 -1.77
N THR A 607 37.16 -25.16 -2.43
CA THR A 607 35.82 -25.49 -1.97
C THR A 607 35.85 -26.79 -1.17
N ASP A 608 35.23 -26.77 0.01
CA ASP A 608 35.06 -27.98 0.81
C ASP A 608 33.85 -28.77 0.28
N SER A 609 34.04 -30.06 0.00
CA SER A 609 32.97 -30.95 -0.47
C SER A 609 32.11 -31.52 0.66
N LYS A 610 32.48 -31.29 1.93
CA LYS A 610 31.82 -31.86 3.11
C LYS A 610 30.35 -31.47 3.26
N TYR A 611 29.97 -30.28 2.80
CA TYR A 611 28.62 -29.72 2.90
C TYR A 611 27.89 -29.81 1.55
N GLY A 612 28.02 -30.95 0.87
CA GLY A 612 27.72 -31.12 -0.55
C GLY A 612 26.23 -31.09 -0.91
N ASP A 613 25.32 -31.05 0.03
CA ASP A 613 23.87 -30.92 -0.15
C ASP A 613 23.33 -29.55 0.25
N GLU A 614 24.06 -28.74 1.01
CA GLU A 614 23.62 -27.40 1.44
C GLU A 614 23.59 -26.40 0.27
N LEU A 615 22.49 -25.66 0.09
CA LEU A 615 22.41 -24.54 -0.86
C LEU A 615 23.02 -23.27 -0.25
N LEU A 616 22.63 -22.97 0.99
CA LEU A 616 23.05 -21.80 1.76
C LEU A 616 22.77 -21.99 3.26
N THR A 617 23.43 -21.19 4.08
CA THR A 617 23.16 -21.04 5.51
C THR A 617 22.70 -19.61 5.81
N VAL A 618 21.58 -19.48 6.52
CA VAL A 618 21.09 -18.21 7.06
C VAL A 618 21.56 -18.08 8.51
N LYS A 619 22.40 -17.09 8.79
CA LYS A 619 22.80 -16.68 10.13
C LYS A 619 21.95 -15.49 10.54
N PHE A 620 21.33 -15.57 11.70
CA PHE A 620 20.47 -14.54 12.25
C PHE A 620 20.98 -14.14 13.62
N ARG A 621 21.27 -12.86 13.80
CA ARG A 621 21.79 -12.29 15.03
C ARG A 621 20.78 -11.30 15.61
N TYR A 622 20.55 -11.35 16.91
CA TYR A 622 19.60 -10.47 17.59
C TYR A 622 19.98 -10.26 19.06
N LYS A 623 19.52 -9.16 19.67
CA LYS A 623 19.62 -8.89 21.11
C LYS A 623 18.25 -8.97 21.75
N ASN A 624 18.14 -9.58 22.93
CA ASN A 624 16.92 -9.44 23.73
C ASN A 624 16.72 -7.95 24.12
N PRO A 625 15.49 -7.43 24.27
CA PRO A 625 15.24 -5.99 24.39
C PRO A 625 15.93 -5.30 25.58
N LYS A 626 16.26 -6.06 26.63
CA LYS A 626 16.94 -5.61 27.86
C LYS A 626 18.42 -6.01 27.93
N GLU A 627 18.90 -6.84 27.00
CA GLU A 627 20.27 -7.36 27.01
C GLU A 627 21.16 -6.57 26.05
N LYS A 628 22.48 -6.62 26.30
CA LYS A 628 23.47 -5.94 25.47
C LYS A 628 24.22 -6.89 24.54
N GLU A 629 24.25 -8.18 24.89
CA GLU A 629 24.92 -9.21 24.11
C GLU A 629 23.96 -9.79 23.08
N SER A 630 24.50 -10.05 21.89
CA SER A 630 23.75 -10.65 20.80
C SER A 630 23.77 -12.17 20.88
N ILE A 631 22.66 -12.78 20.49
CA ILE A 631 22.47 -14.21 20.31
C ILE A 631 22.47 -14.48 18.80
N GLU A 632 23.19 -15.53 18.40
CA GLU A 632 23.20 -16.01 17.02
C GLU A 632 22.42 -17.31 16.90
N MET A 633 21.63 -17.44 15.84
CA MET A 633 21.00 -18.68 15.41
C MET A 633 21.32 -18.93 13.94
N MET A 634 21.36 -20.21 13.55
CA MET A 634 21.65 -20.63 12.19
C MET A 634 20.52 -21.52 11.66
N HIS A 635 20.25 -21.37 10.37
CA HIS A 635 19.28 -22.20 9.63
C HIS A 635 19.87 -22.58 8.28
N VAL A 636 19.98 -23.87 8.01
CA VAL A 636 20.57 -24.41 6.77
C VAL A 636 19.47 -24.77 5.79
N LEU A 637 19.59 -24.31 4.54
CA LEU A 637 18.74 -24.74 3.45
C LEU A 637 19.47 -25.78 2.60
N ASN A 638 18.94 -27.00 2.57
CA ASN A 638 19.48 -28.10 1.77
C ASN A 638 18.85 -28.16 0.38
N THR A 639 19.62 -28.65 -0.58
CA THR A 639 19.16 -29.01 -1.93
C THR A 639 18.46 -30.36 -1.90
N SER A 640 17.24 -30.43 -2.43
CA SER A 640 16.50 -31.67 -2.65
C SER A 640 15.98 -31.76 -4.09
N LYS A 641 15.93 -32.99 -4.63
CA LYS A 641 15.38 -33.26 -5.98
C LYS A 641 13.87 -33.03 -6.05
N GLU A 642 13.17 -33.27 -4.94
CA GLU A 642 11.77 -32.95 -4.77
C GLU A 642 11.65 -31.86 -3.71
N HIS A 643 11.25 -30.68 -4.13
CA HIS A 643 10.87 -29.59 -3.24
C HIS A 643 9.53 -29.05 -3.72
N LYS A 644 8.57 -28.94 -2.80
CA LYS A 644 7.26 -28.35 -3.07
C LYS A 644 7.25 -26.96 -2.44
N VAL A 645 7.03 -25.95 -3.26
CA VAL A 645 6.86 -24.58 -2.77
C VAL A 645 5.40 -24.26 -2.48
N THR A 646 5.22 -23.35 -1.53
CA THR A 646 3.92 -22.84 -1.10
C THR A 646 3.32 -21.88 -2.13
N SER A 647 2.00 -21.67 -2.09
CA SER A 647 1.36 -20.57 -2.84
C SER A 647 1.94 -19.22 -2.42
N ASP A 648 2.30 -19.06 -1.15
CA ASP A 648 2.94 -17.85 -0.62
C ASP A 648 4.30 -17.56 -1.26
N PHE A 649 5.10 -18.59 -1.54
CA PHE A 649 6.34 -18.44 -2.31
C PHE A 649 6.06 -17.88 -3.71
N LYS A 650 5.11 -18.48 -4.43
CA LYS A 650 4.76 -18.06 -5.80
C LYS A 650 4.13 -16.66 -5.81
N PHE A 651 3.34 -16.32 -4.80
CA PHE A 651 2.78 -14.98 -4.64
C PHE A 651 3.87 -13.94 -4.37
N ALA A 652 4.79 -14.20 -3.42
CA ALA A 652 5.93 -13.31 -3.17
C ALA A 652 6.79 -13.10 -4.43
N ALA A 653 7.02 -14.17 -5.20
CA ALA A 653 7.72 -14.09 -6.48
C ALA A 653 6.98 -13.17 -7.47
N SER A 654 5.65 -13.26 -7.56
CA SER A 654 4.84 -12.38 -8.43
C SER A 654 4.93 -10.90 -8.03
N VAL A 655 4.97 -10.61 -6.72
CA VAL A 655 5.14 -9.24 -6.19
C VAL A 655 6.50 -8.68 -6.56
N ALA A 656 7.57 -9.46 -6.34
CA ALA A 656 8.93 -9.07 -6.73
C ALA A 656 9.06 -8.85 -8.24
N TRP A 657 8.44 -9.72 -9.04
CA TRP A 657 8.43 -9.62 -10.49
C TRP A 657 7.73 -8.34 -10.95
N PHE A 658 6.58 -8.02 -10.38
CA PHE A 658 5.89 -6.76 -10.67
C PHE A 658 6.72 -5.53 -10.27
N GLY A 659 7.32 -5.54 -9.08
CA GLY A 659 8.21 -4.46 -8.63
C GLY A 659 9.39 -4.24 -9.58
N MET A 660 10.07 -5.31 -10.02
CA MET A 660 11.13 -5.23 -11.03
C MET A 660 10.63 -4.72 -12.38
N LYS A 661 9.39 -5.07 -12.78
CA LYS A 661 8.77 -4.55 -14.00
C LYS A 661 8.56 -3.03 -13.88
N LEU A 662 8.00 -2.56 -12.77
CA LEU A 662 7.79 -1.12 -12.53
C LEU A 662 9.12 -0.34 -12.51
N ARG A 663 10.21 -0.95 -12.02
CA ARG A 663 11.56 -0.38 -12.06
C ARG A 663 12.24 -0.46 -13.43
N ASN A 664 11.64 -1.09 -14.43
CA ASN A 664 12.28 -1.43 -15.70
C ASN A 664 13.62 -2.15 -15.51
N SER A 665 13.66 -3.16 -14.62
CA SER A 665 14.86 -3.94 -14.34
C SER A 665 15.46 -4.56 -15.60
N LYS A 666 16.80 -4.46 -15.73
CA LYS A 666 17.56 -5.07 -16.84
C LYS A 666 17.82 -6.56 -16.65
N LEU A 667 17.43 -7.11 -15.51
CA LEU A 667 17.69 -8.50 -15.11
C LEU A 667 16.49 -9.41 -15.38
N LEU A 668 15.36 -8.87 -15.83
CA LEU A 668 14.21 -9.63 -16.33
C LEU A 668 14.51 -10.23 -17.72
N LYS A 669 14.32 -11.54 -17.89
CA LYS A 669 14.24 -12.15 -19.23
C LYS A 669 12.80 -12.20 -19.76
N ASN A 670 11.84 -12.36 -18.86
CA ASN A 670 10.42 -12.23 -19.15
C ASN A 670 9.86 -11.02 -18.40
N ASP A 671 9.32 -10.06 -19.13
CA ASP A 671 8.71 -8.83 -18.60
C ASP A 671 7.20 -8.74 -18.86
N LYS A 672 6.57 -9.81 -19.38
CA LYS A 672 5.14 -9.84 -19.70
C LYS A 672 4.30 -9.74 -18.43
N ILE A 673 3.39 -8.77 -18.40
CA ILE A 673 2.56 -8.56 -17.21
C ILE A 673 1.46 -9.61 -17.06
N GLU A 674 1.03 -10.20 -18.17
CA GLU A 674 0.04 -11.27 -18.21
C GLU A 674 0.51 -12.50 -17.41
N ASP A 675 1.80 -12.83 -17.52
CA ASP A 675 2.40 -13.94 -16.80
C ASP A 675 2.50 -13.64 -15.29
N ILE A 676 2.80 -12.39 -14.93
CA ILE A 676 2.82 -11.92 -13.53
C ILE A 676 1.41 -12.01 -12.92
N ILE A 677 0.40 -11.50 -13.62
CA ILE A 677 -1.00 -11.53 -13.20
C ILE A 677 -1.47 -12.98 -13.03
N THR A 678 -1.12 -13.86 -13.97
CA THR A 678 -1.48 -15.28 -13.92
C THR A 678 -0.86 -15.97 -12.70
N LEU A 679 0.44 -15.71 -12.44
CA LEU A 679 1.15 -16.25 -11.29
C LEU A 679 0.53 -15.78 -9.97
N ALA A 680 0.24 -14.49 -9.83
CA ALA A 680 -0.37 -13.92 -8.64
C ALA A 680 -1.80 -14.45 -8.41
N SER A 681 -2.63 -14.44 -9.46
CA SER A 681 -4.04 -14.83 -9.39
C SER A 681 -4.22 -16.30 -8.97
N SER A 682 -3.36 -17.18 -9.48
CA SER A 682 -3.37 -18.62 -9.16
C SER A 682 -2.85 -18.92 -7.75
N ASN A 683 -2.25 -17.94 -7.06
CA ASN A 683 -1.53 -18.16 -5.80
C ASN A 683 -1.94 -17.16 -4.70
N LYS A 684 -3.14 -16.58 -4.76
CA LYS A 684 -3.63 -15.66 -3.73
C LYS A 684 -3.67 -16.29 -2.32
N SER A 685 -3.87 -17.60 -2.19
CA SER A 685 -4.02 -18.27 -0.87
C SER A 685 -5.16 -17.62 -0.05
N ILE A 686 -5.13 -17.77 1.28
CA ILE A 686 -6.06 -17.11 2.21
C ILE A 686 -5.87 -15.58 2.12
N ASP A 687 -6.94 -14.86 1.80
CA ASP A 687 -6.96 -13.41 1.56
C ASP A 687 -8.18 -12.77 2.24
N ASP A 688 -8.36 -13.05 3.53
CA ASP A 688 -9.56 -12.64 4.30
C ASP A 688 -9.81 -11.12 4.28
N GLN A 689 -8.77 -10.33 4.03
CA GLN A 689 -8.80 -8.86 4.00
C GLN A 689 -8.74 -8.28 2.58
N GLY A 690 -8.68 -9.14 1.55
CA GLY A 690 -8.72 -8.74 0.14
C GLY A 690 -7.47 -8.06 -0.41
N TYR A 691 -6.36 -7.96 0.33
CA TYR A 691 -5.14 -7.27 -0.11
C TYR A 691 -4.49 -7.94 -1.32
N ARG A 692 -4.45 -9.28 -1.36
CA ARG A 692 -3.84 -10.01 -2.48
C ARG A 692 -4.72 -9.95 -3.73
N SER A 693 -6.04 -9.92 -3.55
CA SER A 693 -7.00 -9.70 -4.62
C SER A 693 -6.93 -8.26 -5.15
N GLU A 694 -6.74 -7.26 -4.28
CA GLU A 694 -6.46 -5.88 -4.67
C GLU A 694 -5.18 -5.81 -5.52
N PHE A 695 -4.11 -6.50 -5.13
CA PHE A 695 -2.86 -6.51 -5.89
C PHE A 695 -3.07 -6.99 -7.32
N VAL A 696 -3.83 -8.08 -7.50
CA VAL A 696 -4.20 -8.58 -8.83
C VAL A 696 -5.02 -7.54 -9.60
N ARG A 697 -6.02 -6.92 -8.97
CA ARG A 697 -6.80 -5.84 -9.59
C ARG A 697 -5.91 -4.67 -10.02
N LEU A 698 -4.95 -4.29 -9.18
CA LEU A 698 -4.01 -3.19 -9.41
C LEU A 698 -3.14 -3.45 -10.64
N MET A 699 -2.62 -4.68 -10.80
CA MET A 699 -1.85 -5.04 -11.99
C MET A 699 -2.70 -5.03 -13.26
N ASN A 700 -3.97 -5.47 -13.19
CA ASN A 700 -4.91 -5.36 -14.31
C ASN A 700 -5.20 -3.90 -14.67
N THR A 701 -5.34 -3.02 -13.66
CA THR A 701 -5.47 -1.58 -13.89
C THR A 701 -4.23 -1.02 -14.57
N TYR A 702 -3.03 -1.33 -14.08
CA TYR A 702 -1.77 -0.90 -14.69
C TYR A 702 -1.60 -1.41 -16.13
N GLN A 703 -2.01 -2.64 -16.43
CA GLN A 703 -1.99 -3.19 -17.79
C GLN A 703 -2.93 -2.42 -18.75
N GLY A 704 -4.01 -1.84 -18.22
CA GLY A 704 -4.99 -1.08 -19.00
C GLY A 704 -4.67 0.40 -19.20
N LEU A 705 -3.68 0.94 -18.48
CA LEU A 705 -3.14 2.31 -18.66
C LEU A 705 -2.25 2.36 -19.90
#